data_AF-A0A7X6UM40-F1
#
_entry.id   AF-A0A7X6UM40-F1
#
_cell.length_a   1.000
_cell.length_b   1.000
_cell.length_c   1.000
_cell.angle_alpha   90.00
_cell.angle_beta   90.00
_cell.angle_gamma   90.00
#
_symmetry.space_group_name_H-M   'P 1'
#
loop_
_entity.id
_entity.type
_entity.pdbx_description
1 polymer ?
#
loop_
_entity_poly.entity_id
_entity_poly.type
_entity_poly.pdbx_seq_one_letter_code
_entity_poly.pdbx_strand_id
1 'polypeptide(L)'
;MQLNTKIWISFFFFSLLVFSCMPNSNAATRTWIGGGGNASAKTAANWLESTVPVPGDDIVLDDTSDINMTWDLDVSVQSWTQDGYNGTVTIATKYSETAYTNLHIIGDCLINSGTMTHAANSGKEDNRLSMSIGGDLTIGMNGAIDVTGKGYSAGNGPGAVGSGYRGGSHGGLGAGNCGPCYGSLVCPVSLGSGGSQNPGGGAAFLNIAGTLTVNGSIAANGGQGNQYHGGAGGSVNIIAGAIAGTGTIKANGAQTTSNKGGGGRVAVAVTNVGATVSLFIGTVEAFGGGAVSGAGTVYLRNADQGKYDGTLIVDNNGVSGKETVINSNVTDTMVGNVELKGKSTLVIENDQILTVQGDWNNAAGFIAKPNSSVNFVGAPGTTSLISGSTIFMGVICTSPGKKLIFEEGTTQTIADFGRLILHGEEGEEIVLRSSVENQSWRLKVGAMTEQIVRHVSIKDSDASDGVEITAINSIDAGENINWNFINVEPGEINVWIGNSDTYWFSAANWSQNRTPLETDFVVIPSGCQYYPIMDAPKTLAELEIQQDASLSLQGQNLTVSENIVVKGLLATSGNELITLLGDADFTDSHFEPSVATIRFSGLDDQEFNGGGLYFYRIEVLNESGTVEFVNSFSAEELVCEAPDGIRDLRFKESIVVEINNLIMRGQDIGQNIFLRGLSDGQRWNLKSVGYRSVRGVDVKDCDASSGFVVNAINSKDSGNNLNWEFNPAVSVWTGDAGNNFNTSANWIPEGVPSENSRVLVDSPKAMVISSPVTLLELTVGGGIDKTQITVQDTLTVSENIIVLTNATLILNKPSNIENNLIIAGGGLVTHSGNSGTDVNKIDLTVQGNVFVDLNGAINADGRGYSSTSGPGGTGTGYRGGSHGGRGAGNSGPCYGSIIAPTNLGSGGSQNVGGGAVLLKIDGILHNNGVISANGGTSSNPHSGAGGSVFVKAGAIKGFGFITANGGNVTSSIGGGGRVSVIVTNQNETVSNYKGMLTAYAGVELPLGISSGNGGAGTVYTQNADQQTGQGCVFVGNNNYAGAGFTDVPSLSPSAEVRRAVFHVADATRLRLTDNFTVGDIWLLSENAKLDLAENTLSINSKPHTLLPGTVDNYGVIIWVSSGTLFKIR
;
A
#
# COMPACT_ATOMS: atom_id res chain seq x y z
N MET A 1 -24.30 -8.28 1.80
CA MET A 1 -25.06 -7.19 1.14
C MET A 1 -24.24 -5.91 1.32
N GLN A 2 -23.79 -5.32 0.20
CA GLN A 2 -23.10 -4.03 -0.02
C GLN A 2 -21.81 -3.62 0.73
N LEU A 3 -20.93 -2.97 -0.06
CA LEU A 3 -19.79 -2.09 0.23
C LEU A 3 -18.44 -2.71 0.67
N ASN A 4 -17.54 -2.90 -0.31
CA ASN A 4 -16.40 -1.98 -0.50
C ASN A 4 -15.59 -2.32 -1.77
N THR A 5 -16.02 -1.76 -2.91
CA THR A 5 -15.24 -1.72 -4.16
C THR A 5 -15.07 -0.27 -4.61
N LYS A 6 -14.30 0.50 -3.83
CA LYS A 6 -13.70 1.76 -4.28
C LYS A 6 -12.24 1.51 -4.57
N ILE A 7 -11.92 1.30 -5.85
CA ILE A 7 -10.69 1.64 -6.59
C ILE A 7 -10.87 0.98 -7.98
N TRP A 8 -10.90 1.80 -9.05
CA TRP A 8 -11.06 1.46 -10.49
C TRP A 8 -12.43 1.64 -11.20
N ILE A 9 -13.40 2.40 -10.67
CA ILE A 9 -14.57 2.88 -11.46
C ILE A 9 -14.37 4.33 -11.92
N SER A 10 -13.26 4.61 -12.59
CA SER A 10 -13.05 5.92 -13.26
C SER A 10 -12.75 5.82 -14.76
N PHE A 11 -12.91 4.64 -15.35
CA PHE A 11 -12.70 4.43 -16.80
C PHE A 11 -13.98 4.13 -17.60
N PHE A 12 -15.15 4.07 -16.95
CA PHE A 12 -16.42 3.68 -17.62
C PHE A 12 -17.40 4.83 -17.91
N PHE A 13 -17.06 6.08 -17.58
CA PHE A 13 -17.88 7.25 -17.91
C PHE A 13 -17.05 8.34 -18.60
N PHE A 14 -16.66 8.09 -19.85
CA PHE A 14 -16.29 9.14 -20.79
C PHE A 14 -16.66 8.74 -22.22
N SER A 15 -17.93 8.40 -22.44
CA SER A 15 -18.49 8.37 -23.81
C SER A 15 -19.99 8.66 -23.81
N LEU A 16 -20.41 9.72 -23.14
CA LEU A 16 -21.71 10.33 -23.44
C LEU A 16 -21.69 11.83 -23.15
N LEU A 17 -20.66 12.53 -23.66
CA LEU A 17 -20.85 13.94 -23.96
C LEU A 17 -21.63 13.97 -25.28
N VAL A 18 -22.92 14.26 -25.20
CA VAL A 18 -23.74 14.64 -26.35
C VAL A 18 -23.11 15.91 -26.92
N PHE A 19 -22.17 15.76 -27.85
CA PHE A 19 -21.85 16.82 -28.79
C PHE A 19 -23.06 16.96 -29.68
N SER A 20 -23.78 18.05 -29.48
CA SER A 20 -24.83 18.54 -30.35
C SER A 20 -24.41 18.36 -31.81
N CYS A 21 -25.19 17.55 -32.52
CA CYS A 21 -25.14 17.38 -33.96
C CYS A 21 -25.29 18.74 -34.64
N MET A 22 -24.17 19.35 -35.06
CA MET A 22 -24.17 20.31 -36.16
C MET A 22 -23.62 19.57 -37.38
N PRO A 23 -24.39 19.41 -38.47
CA PRO A 23 -23.85 18.93 -39.73
C PRO A 23 -23.02 20.05 -40.35
N ASN A 24 -21.72 20.09 -40.10
CA ASN A 24 -20.82 20.97 -40.83
C ASN A 24 -20.14 20.21 -41.97
N SER A 25 -20.65 20.46 -43.17
CA SER A 25 -19.92 20.63 -44.43
C SER A 25 -18.72 19.71 -44.71
N ASN A 26 -18.92 18.70 -45.58
CA ASN A 26 -17.93 17.90 -46.32
C ASN A 26 -16.63 17.57 -45.57
N ALA A 27 -16.55 16.35 -45.02
CA ALA A 27 -15.27 15.71 -44.73
C ALA A 27 -14.37 15.84 -45.97
N ALA A 28 -13.24 16.54 -45.85
CA ALA A 28 -12.32 16.67 -46.94
C ALA A 28 -11.39 15.45 -46.94
N THR A 29 -11.17 14.86 -48.11
CA THR A 29 -10.21 13.76 -48.25
C THR A 29 -8.79 14.31 -48.18
N ARG A 30 -7.97 13.73 -47.30
CA ARG A 30 -6.54 14.03 -47.15
C ARG A 30 -5.73 12.81 -47.56
N THR A 31 -5.10 12.90 -48.73
CA THR A 31 -4.26 11.84 -49.27
C THR A 31 -2.79 12.06 -48.91
N TRP A 32 -2.17 11.05 -48.32
CA TRP A 32 -0.74 11.07 -47.98
C TRP A 32 0.14 10.87 -49.22
N ILE A 33 1.11 11.77 -49.41
CA ILE A 33 2.10 11.67 -50.50
C ILE A 33 3.55 11.60 -50.00
N GLY A 34 3.82 12.03 -48.76
CA GLY A 34 5.16 11.98 -48.15
C GLY A 34 6.20 12.92 -48.78
N GLY A 35 5.77 13.97 -49.49
CA GLY A 35 6.64 14.86 -50.28
C GLY A 35 7.50 15.87 -49.51
N GLY A 36 7.32 16.02 -48.19
CA GLY A 36 7.92 17.05 -47.34
C GLY A 36 9.28 16.70 -46.71
N GLY A 37 9.88 15.56 -47.08
CA GLY A 37 11.23 15.17 -46.64
C GLY A 37 11.33 14.65 -45.19
N ASN A 38 10.20 14.43 -44.52
CA ASN A 38 10.08 13.79 -43.20
C ASN A 38 8.80 12.96 -43.12
N ALA A 39 8.62 12.16 -42.07
CA ALA A 39 7.45 11.28 -41.91
C ALA A 39 6.27 11.90 -41.13
N SER A 40 6.35 13.15 -40.67
CA SER A 40 5.35 13.74 -39.76
C SER A 40 4.05 14.13 -40.48
N ALA A 41 2.90 13.75 -39.91
CA ALA A 41 1.58 14.16 -40.37
C ALA A 41 1.32 15.67 -40.19
N LYS A 42 2.06 16.37 -39.32
CA LYS A 42 2.01 17.84 -39.19
C LYS A 42 2.64 18.60 -40.35
N THR A 43 3.49 17.96 -41.15
CA THR A 43 4.15 18.64 -42.27
C THR A 43 3.18 18.76 -43.45
N ALA A 44 2.71 19.97 -43.73
CA ALA A 44 1.78 20.27 -44.82
C ALA A 44 2.20 19.64 -46.16
N ALA A 45 3.47 19.78 -46.55
CA ALA A 45 4.01 19.24 -47.81
C ALA A 45 3.99 17.70 -47.94
N ASN A 46 3.68 16.97 -46.86
CA ASN A 46 3.48 15.52 -46.93
C ASN A 46 2.07 15.10 -47.39
N TRP A 47 1.14 16.05 -47.49
CA TRP A 47 -0.22 15.82 -47.93
C TRP A 47 -0.44 16.38 -49.34
N LEU A 48 -1.30 15.72 -50.11
CA LEU A 48 -1.77 16.23 -51.39
C LEU A 48 -2.34 17.65 -51.19
N GLU A 49 -2.05 18.56 -52.13
CA GLU A 49 -2.39 19.99 -52.03
C GLU A 49 -1.76 20.75 -50.85
N SER A 50 -0.77 20.17 -50.17
CA SER A 50 -0.06 20.77 -49.04
C SER A 50 -0.98 21.23 -47.89
N THR A 51 -2.00 20.43 -47.56
CA THR A 51 -2.96 20.75 -46.49
C THR A 51 -2.96 19.68 -45.40
N VAL A 52 -2.67 20.08 -44.16
CA VAL A 52 -2.65 19.19 -42.99
C VAL A 52 -4.08 18.78 -42.60
N PRO A 53 -4.33 17.52 -42.19
CA PRO A 53 -5.63 17.08 -41.71
C PRO A 53 -6.16 17.85 -40.50
N VAL A 54 -7.47 18.08 -40.48
CA VAL A 54 -8.22 18.70 -39.38
C VAL A 54 -9.29 17.75 -38.84
N PRO A 55 -9.91 18.04 -37.67
CA PRO A 55 -10.97 17.19 -37.15
C PRO A 55 -12.11 16.98 -38.15
N GLY A 56 -12.52 15.73 -38.36
CA GLY A 56 -13.58 15.35 -39.30
C GLY A 56 -13.13 15.10 -40.75
N ASP A 57 -11.85 15.18 -41.07
CA ASP A 57 -11.32 14.81 -42.40
C ASP A 57 -11.29 13.29 -42.61
N ASP A 58 -11.36 12.85 -43.87
CA ASP A 58 -11.13 11.45 -44.27
C ASP A 58 -9.66 11.23 -44.63
N ILE A 59 -9.00 10.26 -43.99
CA ILE A 59 -7.59 9.97 -44.21
C ILE A 59 -7.43 8.83 -45.21
N VAL A 60 -6.70 9.09 -46.32
CA VAL A 60 -6.45 8.11 -47.37
C VAL A 60 -4.94 7.90 -47.57
N LEU A 61 -4.52 6.65 -47.48
CA LEU A 61 -3.20 6.17 -47.85
C LEU A 61 -3.42 5.12 -48.95
N ASP A 62 -3.01 5.44 -50.16
CA ASP A 62 -3.18 4.59 -51.33
C ASP A 62 -1.84 4.35 -52.05
N ASP A 63 -1.89 3.84 -53.28
CA ASP A 63 -0.72 3.56 -54.12
C ASP A 63 0.03 4.84 -54.57
N THR A 64 -0.43 6.03 -54.19
CA THR A 64 0.26 7.31 -54.47
C THR A 64 1.61 7.40 -53.75
N SER A 65 1.80 6.74 -52.61
CA SER A 65 3.05 6.78 -51.86
C SER A 65 3.22 5.57 -50.96
N ASP A 66 4.41 5.00 -50.86
CA ASP A 66 4.76 3.99 -49.84
C ASP A 66 5.59 4.57 -48.69
N ILE A 67 5.74 5.90 -48.63
CA ILE A 67 6.57 6.56 -47.61
C ILE A 67 5.91 6.40 -46.24
N ASN A 68 6.68 5.94 -45.25
CA ASN A 68 6.22 5.78 -43.87
C ASN A 68 5.63 7.09 -43.29
N MET A 69 4.54 6.96 -42.56
CA MET A 69 3.87 8.06 -41.86
C MET A 69 4.07 7.94 -40.35
N THR A 70 4.23 9.07 -39.67
CA THR A 70 4.04 9.22 -38.23
C THR A 70 2.80 10.09 -38.00
N TRP A 71 1.73 9.49 -37.47
CA TRP A 71 0.55 10.23 -37.07
C TRP A 71 0.80 10.90 -35.72
N ASP A 72 1.17 12.17 -35.76
CA ASP A 72 1.52 13.01 -34.60
C ASP A 72 0.51 14.14 -34.34
N LEU A 73 -0.69 14.02 -34.92
CA LEU A 73 -1.82 14.95 -34.75
C LEU A 73 -2.75 14.45 -33.63
N ASP A 74 -3.24 15.40 -32.83
CA ASP A 74 -4.26 15.16 -31.80
C ASP A 74 -5.62 15.66 -32.31
N VAL A 75 -6.15 14.97 -33.32
CA VAL A 75 -7.44 15.29 -33.96
C VAL A 75 -8.25 14.01 -34.17
N SER A 76 -9.57 14.12 -34.03
CA SER A 76 -10.49 13.04 -34.39
C SER A 76 -10.79 13.07 -35.88
N VAL A 77 -10.53 11.99 -36.60
CA VAL A 77 -10.77 11.90 -38.05
C VAL A 77 -12.09 11.20 -38.36
N GLN A 78 -12.68 11.47 -39.52
CA GLN A 78 -13.96 10.87 -39.91
C GLN A 78 -13.79 9.41 -40.32
N SER A 79 -12.82 9.09 -41.17
CA SER A 79 -12.51 7.72 -41.57
C SER A 79 -11.02 7.55 -41.84
N TRP A 80 -10.57 6.29 -41.92
CA TRP A 80 -9.20 5.94 -42.25
C TRP A 80 -9.15 4.81 -43.27
N THR A 81 -8.46 5.00 -44.40
CA THR A 81 -8.28 3.98 -45.44
C THR A 81 -6.80 3.80 -45.78
N GLN A 82 -6.30 2.55 -45.69
CA GLN A 82 -5.03 2.10 -46.27
C GLN A 82 -5.32 1.02 -47.31
N ASP A 83 -5.26 1.37 -48.60
CA ASP A 83 -5.56 0.45 -49.69
C ASP A 83 -4.64 0.69 -50.89
N GLY A 84 -3.72 -0.23 -51.15
CA GLY A 84 -2.62 -0.04 -52.09
C GLY A 84 -1.35 0.55 -51.46
N TYR A 85 -1.45 1.09 -50.24
CA TYR A 85 -0.32 1.58 -49.43
C TYR A 85 0.47 0.43 -48.78
N ASN A 86 1.80 0.39 -48.95
CA ASN A 86 2.67 -0.65 -48.37
C ASN A 86 3.60 -0.13 -47.26
N GLY A 87 3.53 1.16 -46.92
CA GLY A 87 4.34 1.76 -45.86
C GLY A 87 3.88 1.41 -44.44
N THR A 88 4.61 1.95 -43.46
CA THR A 88 4.29 1.84 -42.04
C THR A 88 3.73 3.15 -41.50
N VAL A 89 2.56 3.08 -40.86
CA VAL A 89 1.95 4.17 -40.09
C VAL A 89 2.29 3.99 -38.61
N THR A 90 3.13 4.87 -38.08
CA THR A 90 3.44 4.93 -36.64
C THR A 90 2.52 5.93 -35.94
N ILE A 91 1.63 5.45 -35.10
CA ILE A 91 0.77 6.31 -34.27
C ILE A 91 1.60 6.80 -33.08
N ALA A 92 1.71 8.12 -32.91
CA ALA A 92 2.54 8.75 -31.88
C ALA A 92 1.83 8.85 -30.51
N THR A 93 1.17 7.76 -30.11
CA THR A 93 0.44 7.71 -28.84
C THR A 93 1.37 7.46 -27.66
N LYS A 94 1.26 8.32 -26.64
CA LYS A 94 2.07 8.31 -25.42
C LYS A 94 1.29 7.83 -24.19
N TYR A 95 2.00 7.17 -23.29
CA TYR A 95 1.52 6.83 -21.95
C TYR A 95 1.90 7.91 -20.93
N SER A 96 1.00 8.20 -19.99
CA SER A 96 1.28 8.91 -18.74
C SER A 96 0.57 8.22 -17.58
N GLU A 97 1.05 8.44 -16.35
CA GLU A 97 0.47 7.85 -15.12
C GLU A 97 -1.01 8.20 -14.88
N THR A 98 -1.57 9.18 -15.61
CA THR A 98 -2.96 9.65 -15.48
C THR A 98 -3.83 9.42 -16.71
N ALA A 99 -3.27 9.26 -17.92
CA ALA A 99 -4.02 9.01 -19.17
C ALA A 99 -3.12 8.58 -20.36
N TYR A 100 -3.69 7.88 -21.34
CA TYR A 100 -3.04 7.61 -22.64
C TYR A 100 -3.62 8.53 -23.70
N THR A 101 -2.79 9.03 -24.62
CA THR A 101 -3.33 9.61 -25.86
C THR A 101 -3.93 8.49 -26.72
N ASN A 102 -4.97 8.80 -27.49
CA ASN A 102 -5.73 7.81 -28.25
C ASN A 102 -6.01 8.31 -29.68
N LEU A 103 -5.84 7.47 -30.69
CA LEU A 103 -6.32 7.78 -32.04
C LEU A 103 -7.84 7.57 -32.08
N HIS A 104 -8.58 8.61 -32.44
CA HIS A 104 -10.03 8.55 -32.55
C HIS A 104 -10.47 8.64 -34.02
N ILE A 105 -11.14 7.59 -34.50
CA ILE A 105 -11.75 7.50 -35.83
C ILE A 105 -13.26 7.41 -35.61
N ILE A 106 -14.00 8.39 -36.13
CA ILE A 106 -15.45 8.52 -35.88
C ILE A 106 -16.24 7.43 -36.61
N GLY A 107 -15.88 7.14 -37.86
CA GLY A 107 -16.49 6.11 -38.70
C GLY A 107 -15.59 4.88 -38.86
N ASP A 108 -15.49 4.39 -40.09
CA ASP A 108 -14.81 3.13 -40.40
C ASP A 108 -13.28 3.29 -40.56
N CYS A 109 -12.57 2.21 -40.24
CA CYS A 109 -11.15 2.06 -40.48
C CYS A 109 -10.88 0.83 -41.35
N LEU A 110 -10.29 1.04 -42.52
CA LEU A 110 -9.84 0.00 -43.43
C LEU A 110 -8.31 0.01 -43.49
N ILE A 111 -7.69 -1.13 -43.15
CA ILE A 111 -6.28 -1.42 -43.38
C ILE A 111 -6.22 -2.64 -44.30
N ASN A 112 -6.39 -2.42 -45.60
CA ASN A 112 -6.38 -3.50 -46.60
C ASN A 112 -4.95 -3.93 -46.96
N SER A 113 -4.00 -2.98 -46.92
CA SER A 113 -2.56 -3.18 -47.09
C SER A 113 -1.77 -2.29 -46.13
N GLY A 114 -0.47 -2.55 -45.97
CA GLY A 114 0.41 -1.76 -45.11
C GLY A 114 0.35 -2.15 -43.64
N THR A 115 1.00 -1.38 -42.77
CA THR A 115 1.11 -1.70 -41.34
C THR A 115 0.86 -0.49 -40.45
N MET A 116 0.04 -0.65 -39.41
CA MET A 116 -0.08 0.31 -38.33
C MET A 116 0.66 -0.17 -37.07
N THR A 117 1.39 0.73 -36.40
CA THR A 117 2.24 0.43 -35.23
C THR A 117 2.35 1.62 -34.27
N HIS A 118 3.09 1.46 -33.17
CA HIS A 118 3.53 2.56 -32.31
C HIS A 118 5.07 2.63 -32.23
N ALA A 119 5.61 3.76 -31.75
CA ALA A 119 7.05 3.93 -31.58
C ALA A 119 7.62 2.92 -30.56
N ALA A 120 8.86 2.47 -30.77
CA ALA A 120 9.49 1.51 -29.86
C ALA A 120 9.71 2.13 -28.47
N ASN A 121 9.61 1.30 -27.43
CA ASN A 121 9.87 1.71 -26.06
C ASN A 121 11.33 1.49 -25.65
N SER A 122 11.70 2.13 -24.55
CA SER A 122 13.04 2.05 -23.96
C SER A 122 12.99 1.20 -22.67
N GLY A 123 13.56 1.69 -21.58
CA GLY A 123 13.44 1.07 -20.26
C GLY A 123 12.13 1.41 -19.53
N LYS A 124 11.27 2.23 -20.13
CA LYS A 124 9.98 2.66 -19.59
C LYS A 124 8.88 2.50 -20.63
N GLU A 125 7.63 2.46 -20.17
CA GLU A 125 6.45 2.46 -21.04
C GLU A 125 6.16 3.90 -21.47
N ASP A 126 6.64 4.29 -22.63
CA ASP A 126 6.42 5.63 -23.19
C ASP A 126 5.33 5.60 -24.29
N ASN A 127 5.20 4.50 -25.03
CA ASN A 127 4.39 4.35 -26.24
C ASN A 127 3.56 3.06 -26.22
N ARG A 128 2.30 3.14 -26.65
CA ARG A 128 1.40 2.00 -26.91
C ARG A 128 0.48 2.38 -28.05
N LEU A 129 -0.04 1.43 -28.82
CA LEU A 129 -1.06 1.71 -29.83
C LEU A 129 -2.44 1.70 -29.15
N SER A 130 -3.13 2.84 -29.11
CA SER A 130 -4.50 2.96 -28.61
C SER A 130 -5.39 3.55 -29.69
N MET A 131 -6.49 2.87 -30.01
CA MET A 131 -7.45 3.32 -31.01
C MET A 131 -8.89 3.17 -30.53
N SER A 132 -9.72 4.19 -30.81
CA SER A 132 -11.17 4.11 -30.73
C SER A 132 -11.79 4.35 -32.10
N ILE A 133 -12.61 3.41 -32.55
CA ILE A 133 -13.22 3.38 -33.88
C ILE A 133 -14.73 3.31 -33.68
N GLY A 134 -15.46 4.33 -34.14
CA GLY A 134 -16.91 4.41 -34.00
C GLY A 134 -17.69 3.56 -35.01
N GLY A 135 -17.04 3.12 -36.10
CA GLY A 135 -17.57 2.17 -37.09
C GLY A 135 -16.87 0.80 -37.06
N ASP A 136 -16.74 0.19 -38.24
CA ASP A 136 -16.08 -1.10 -38.43
C ASP A 136 -14.55 -0.95 -38.57
N LEU A 137 -13.80 -1.96 -38.11
CA LEU A 137 -12.37 -2.11 -38.39
C LEU A 137 -12.15 -3.33 -39.28
N THR A 138 -11.66 -3.13 -40.49
CA THR A 138 -11.29 -4.21 -41.40
C THR A 138 -9.78 -4.26 -41.62
N ILE A 139 -9.17 -5.38 -41.28
CA ILE A 139 -7.76 -5.70 -41.60
C ILE A 139 -7.76 -6.72 -42.73
N GLY A 140 -7.48 -6.24 -43.95
CA GLY A 140 -7.40 -7.08 -45.16
C GLY A 140 -6.23 -8.06 -45.11
N MET A 141 -6.18 -9.00 -46.05
CA MET A 141 -5.17 -10.07 -46.07
C MET A 141 -3.72 -9.54 -46.13
N ASN A 142 -3.51 -8.35 -46.71
CA ASN A 142 -2.20 -7.71 -46.81
C ASN A 142 -2.01 -6.60 -45.75
N GLY A 143 -2.99 -6.36 -44.89
CA GLY A 143 -2.96 -5.35 -43.85
C GLY A 143 -2.54 -5.93 -42.51
N ALA A 144 -1.90 -5.10 -41.68
CA ALA A 144 -1.51 -5.49 -40.33
C ALA A 144 -1.62 -4.35 -39.32
N ILE A 145 -1.99 -4.73 -38.09
CA ILE A 145 -1.58 -3.99 -36.89
C ILE A 145 -0.43 -4.76 -36.27
N ASP A 146 0.78 -4.23 -36.32
CA ASP A 146 1.98 -4.94 -35.86
C ASP A 146 2.81 -4.08 -34.90
N VAL A 147 2.78 -4.45 -33.62
CA VAL A 147 3.58 -3.87 -32.55
C VAL A 147 4.66 -4.85 -32.07
N THR A 148 5.04 -5.82 -32.90
CA THR A 148 6.12 -6.78 -32.62
C THR A 148 7.43 -6.06 -32.31
N GLY A 149 8.09 -6.47 -31.21
CA GLY A 149 9.37 -5.89 -30.78
C GLY A 149 9.32 -4.42 -30.34
N LYS A 150 8.12 -3.84 -30.14
CA LYS A 150 7.94 -2.44 -29.70
C LYS A 150 7.77 -2.27 -28.19
N GLY A 151 7.88 -3.35 -27.43
CA GLY A 151 7.84 -3.36 -25.97
C GLY A 151 9.13 -2.84 -25.35
N TYR A 152 9.41 -3.24 -24.11
CA TYR A 152 10.64 -2.85 -23.44
C TYR A 152 11.87 -3.26 -24.26
N SER A 153 12.88 -2.39 -24.27
CA SER A 153 14.14 -2.67 -24.95
C SER A 153 14.89 -3.84 -24.30
N ALA A 154 15.90 -4.37 -25.00
CA ALA A 154 16.70 -5.50 -24.53
C ALA A 154 17.22 -5.27 -23.09
N GLY A 155 17.05 -6.27 -22.22
CA GLY A 155 17.44 -6.23 -20.81
C GLY A 155 16.53 -5.41 -19.89
N ASN A 156 15.41 -4.86 -20.39
CA ASN A 156 14.49 -4.03 -19.62
C ASN A 156 13.08 -4.62 -19.53
N GLY A 157 12.31 -4.15 -18.55
CA GLY A 157 10.93 -4.56 -18.28
C GLY A 157 10.78 -5.42 -17.02
N PRO A 158 9.57 -5.53 -16.44
CA PRO A 158 9.35 -6.24 -15.17
C PRO A 158 9.72 -7.72 -15.21
N GLY A 159 9.61 -8.36 -16.38
CA GLY A 159 9.96 -9.76 -16.64
C GLY A 159 11.37 -9.94 -17.21
N ALA A 160 12.20 -8.89 -17.22
CA ALA A 160 13.62 -8.98 -17.59
C ALA A 160 14.52 -9.20 -16.37
N VAL A 161 15.71 -9.71 -16.62
CA VAL A 161 16.69 -10.13 -15.59
C VAL A 161 18.07 -9.69 -16.05
N GLY A 162 18.36 -8.39 -15.91
CA GLY A 162 19.63 -7.70 -16.21
C GLY A 162 20.69 -8.46 -17.04
N SER A 163 21.95 -8.47 -16.58
CA SER A 163 23.06 -9.09 -17.32
C SER A 163 23.05 -10.62 -17.20
N GLY A 164 22.89 -11.31 -18.33
CA GLY A 164 22.98 -12.77 -18.45
C GLY A 164 22.31 -13.25 -19.75
N TYR A 165 22.59 -14.48 -20.20
CA TYR A 165 22.02 -15.07 -21.43
C TYR A 165 20.58 -15.59 -21.21
N ARG A 166 19.53 -14.75 -21.34
CA ARG A 166 18.16 -15.07 -20.87
C ARG A 166 17.03 -14.53 -21.76
N GLY A 167 15.89 -15.22 -21.82
CA GLY A 167 14.67 -14.76 -22.50
C GLY A 167 13.81 -13.86 -21.61
N GLY A 168 13.07 -12.93 -22.20
CA GLY A 168 12.11 -12.09 -21.47
C GLY A 168 10.85 -12.85 -21.08
N SER A 169 10.21 -12.46 -19.97
CA SER A 169 8.89 -12.98 -19.52
C SER A 169 7.79 -11.93 -19.65
N HIS A 170 6.53 -12.36 -19.79
CA HIS A 170 5.35 -11.50 -19.64
C HIS A 170 4.11 -12.30 -19.20
N GLY A 171 3.34 -12.89 -20.13
CA GLY A 171 2.26 -13.81 -19.79
C GLY A 171 2.81 -15.21 -19.41
N GLY A 172 3.86 -15.63 -20.12
CA GLY A 172 4.64 -16.84 -19.83
C GLY A 172 6.08 -16.54 -19.49
N LEU A 173 6.74 -17.50 -18.83
CA LEU A 173 8.16 -17.38 -18.49
C LEU A 173 9.06 -17.56 -19.71
N GLY A 174 10.05 -16.67 -19.83
CA GLY A 174 11.16 -16.83 -20.77
C GLY A 174 12.11 -17.97 -20.40
N ALA A 175 12.90 -18.41 -21.37
CA ALA A 175 13.93 -19.42 -21.15
C ALA A 175 15.11 -18.90 -20.30
N GLY A 176 15.76 -19.79 -19.56
CA GLY A 176 16.80 -19.43 -18.59
C GLY A 176 16.23 -18.92 -17.27
N ASN A 177 17.03 -18.27 -16.41
CA ASN A 177 16.56 -17.73 -15.14
C ASN A 177 15.88 -16.35 -15.34
N CYS A 178 14.73 -16.34 -16.00
CA CYS A 178 13.97 -15.15 -16.43
C CYS A 178 13.29 -14.39 -15.28
N GLY A 179 12.77 -13.19 -15.54
CA GLY A 179 11.96 -12.43 -14.57
C GLY A 179 10.53 -12.96 -14.46
N PRO A 180 9.71 -12.40 -13.56
CA PRO A 180 8.34 -12.85 -13.32
C PRO A 180 7.39 -12.58 -14.49
N CYS A 181 6.26 -13.30 -14.52
CA CYS A 181 5.10 -12.91 -15.30
C CYS A 181 4.38 -11.70 -14.66
N TYR A 182 3.70 -10.86 -15.45
CA TYR A 182 3.01 -9.67 -14.94
C TYR A 182 1.84 -9.24 -15.85
N GLY A 183 1.04 -8.28 -15.38
CA GLY A 183 -0.08 -7.68 -16.13
C GLY A 183 -1.43 -8.36 -15.89
N SER A 184 -2.50 -7.75 -16.40
CA SER A 184 -3.89 -8.21 -16.24
C SER A 184 -4.20 -9.45 -17.08
N LEU A 185 -4.93 -10.41 -16.52
CA LEU A 185 -5.44 -11.57 -17.28
C LEU A 185 -6.60 -11.22 -18.23
N VAL A 186 -7.45 -10.27 -17.84
CA VAL A 186 -8.70 -9.96 -18.57
C VAL A 186 -8.65 -8.65 -19.36
N CYS A 187 -7.73 -7.74 -19.03
CA CYS A 187 -7.56 -6.43 -19.68
C CYS A 187 -6.06 -6.10 -19.87
N PRO A 188 -5.33 -6.89 -20.68
CA PRO A 188 -3.88 -6.75 -20.81
C PRO A 188 -3.50 -5.48 -21.58
N VAL A 189 -2.73 -4.59 -20.97
CA VAL A 189 -2.25 -3.35 -21.61
C VAL A 189 -0.75 -3.13 -21.49
N SER A 190 -0.05 -3.99 -20.74
CA SER A 190 1.37 -3.84 -20.44
C SER A 190 2.27 -4.24 -21.62
N LEU A 191 3.43 -3.61 -21.73
CA LEU A 191 4.41 -4.01 -22.74
C LEU A 191 5.06 -5.34 -22.37
N GLY A 192 5.48 -6.13 -23.35
CA GLY A 192 6.32 -7.31 -23.15
C GLY A 192 7.76 -6.93 -22.78
N SER A 193 8.39 -7.71 -21.91
CA SER A 193 9.77 -7.46 -21.46
C SER A 193 10.80 -7.89 -22.50
N GLY A 194 11.91 -7.15 -22.57
CA GLY A 194 13.05 -7.50 -23.40
C GLY A 194 13.79 -8.73 -22.88
N GLY A 195 14.23 -9.59 -23.79
CA GLY A 195 15.29 -10.55 -23.51
C GLY A 195 16.63 -9.82 -23.49
N SER A 196 17.72 -10.52 -23.20
CA SER A 196 19.04 -9.87 -23.05
C SER A 196 19.55 -9.14 -24.30
N GLN A 197 19.04 -9.49 -25.48
CA GLN A 197 19.50 -8.93 -26.75
C GLN A 197 18.37 -8.50 -27.69
N ASN A 198 17.11 -8.79 -27.36
CA ASN A 198 15.97 -8.47 -28.20
C ASN A 198 14.85 -7.82 -27.37
N PRO A 199 14.15 -6.83 -27.93
CA PRO A 199 13.05 -6.16 -27.25
C PRO A 199 11.83 -7.07 -27.10
N GLY A 200 10.98 -6.79 -26.13
CA GLY A 200 9.67 -7.45 -25.99
C GLY A 200 8.63 -6.90 -26.97
N GLY A 201 7.46 -7.52 -27.02
CA GLY A 201 6.33 -7.07 -27.84
C GLY A 201 5.66 -5.80 -27.30
N GLY A 202 5.15 -4.97 -28.19
CA GLY A 202 4.40 -3.76 -27.85
C GLY A 202 3.01 -4.05 -27.27
N ALA A 203 2.21 -3.01 -27.07
CA ALA A 203 0.84 -3.15 -26.62
C ALA A 203 -0.13 -2.47 -27.58
N ALA A 204 -1.21 -3.16 -27.95
CA ALA A 204 -2.30 -2.65 -28.77
C ALA A 204 -3.62 -2.74 -28.00
N PHE A 205 -4.27 -1.60 -27.79
CA PHE A 205 -5.61 -1.48 -27.22
C PHE A 205 -6.58 -0.93 -28.26
N LEU A 206 -7.55 -1.75 -28.65
CA LEU A 206 -8.48 -1.46 -29.74
C LEU A 206 -9.91 -1.48 -29.20
N ASN A 207 -10.59 -0.34 -29.29
CA ASN A 207 -12.00 -0.21 -28.95
C ASN A 207 -12.80 0.10 -30.23
N ILE A 208 -13.54 -0.88 -30.73
CA ILE A 208 -14.29 -0.83 -31.98
C ILE A 208 -15.79 -0.92 -31.66
N ALA A 209 -16.57 0.09 -31.99
CA ALA A 209 -18.01 0.05 -31.78
C ALA A 209 -18.71 -0.93 -32.75
N GLY A 210 -18.22 -1.03 -33.98
CA GLY A 210 -18.70 -1.96 -35.01
C GLY A 210 -18.04 -3.34 -35.00
N THR A 211 -18.01 -3.98 -36.16
CA THR A 211 -17.38 -5.29 -36.36
C THR A 211 -15.87 -5.15 -36.60
N LEU A 212 -15.08 -5.94 -35.88
CA LEU A 212 -13.69 -6.19 -36.20
C LEU A 212 -13.60 -7.38 -37.17
N THR A 213 -13.19 -7.13 -38.41
CA THR A 213 -12.89 -8.18 -39.40
C THR A 213 -11.38 -8.33 -39.56
N VAL A 214 -10.80 -9.44 -39.12
CA VAL A 214 -9.35 -9.73 -39.26
C VAL A 214 -9.12 -10.83 -40.29
N ASN A 215 -8.72 -10.46 -41.50
CA ASN A 215 -8.23 -11.40 -42.51
C ASN A 215 -6.69 -11.39 -42.61
N GLY A 216 -6.06 -10.28 -42.25
CA GLY A 216 -4.61 -10.14 -42.09
C GLY A 216 -4.13 -10.53 -40.69
N SER A 217 -3.38 -9.63 -40.03
CA SER A 217 -2.85 -9.91 -38.68
C SER A 217 -2.89 -8.75 -37.70
N ILE A 218 -3.10 -9.08 -36.42
CA ILE A 218 -2.86 -8.23 -35.25
C ILE A 218 -1.77 -8.90 -34.42
N ALA A 219 -0.61 -8.26 -34.27
CA ALA A 219 0.57 -8.90 -33.69
C ALA A 219 1.26 -8.02 -32.63
N ALA A 220 1.57 -8.62 -31.49
CA ALA A 220 2.38 -8.05 -30.42
C ALA A 220 3.49 -9.03 -29.99
N ASN A 221 4.20 -9.64 -30.96
CA ASN A 221 5.18 -10.67 -30.63
C ASN A 221 6.46 -10.07 -30.03
N GLY A 222 7.23 -10.90 -29.33
CA GLY A 222 8.60 -10.57 -28.95
C GLY A 222 9.49 -10.28 -30.16
N GLY A 223 10.42 -9.35 -30.03
CA GLY A 223 11.34 -9.00 -31.11
C GLY A 223 12.34 -10.10 -31.44
N GLN A 224 12.65 -10.22 -32.73
CA GLN A 224 13.68 -11.13 -33.27
C GLN A 224 14.68 -10.31 -34.10
N GLY A 225 15.78 -9.88 -33.48
CA GLY A 225 16.85 -9.12 -34.16
C GLY A 225 18.20 -9.85 -34.17
N ASN A 226 18.54 -10.54 -33.09
CA ASN A 226 19.76 -11.35 -32.95
C ASN A 226 19.43 -12.83 -32.76
N GLN A 227 20.38 -13.72 -33.08
CA GLN A 227 20.20 -15.17 -33.01
C GLN A 227 19.83 -15.69 -31.60
N TYR A 228 20.07 -14.93 -30.52
CA TYR A 228 19.96 -15.39 -29.14
C TYR A 228 19.08 -14.46 -28.27
N HIS A 229 18.45 -14.98 -27.21
CA HIS A 229 17.77 -14.22 -26.14
C HIS A 229 16.52 -13.45 -26.58
N GLY A 230 15.46 -14.18 -26.94
CA GLY A 230 14.21 -13.62 -27.43
C GLY A 230 13.46 -12.79 -26.39
N GLY A 231 12.84 -11.69 -26.83
CA GLY A 231 11.92 -10.91 -26.00
C GLY A 231 10.57 -11.61 -25.81
N ALA A 232 9.85 -11.25 -24.75
CA ALA A 232 8.52 -11.76 -24.47
C ALA A 232 7.48 -11.18 -25.43
N GLY A 233 6.37 -11.89 -25.62
CA GLY A 233 5.17 -11.32 -26.24
C GLY A 233 4.62 -10.15 -25.40
N GLY A 234 4.00 -9.18 -26.07
CA GLY A 234 3.38 -8.01 -25.46
C GLY A 234 1.90 -8.21 -25.15
N SER A 235 1.07 -7.19 -25.41
CA SER A 235 -0.37 -7.23 -25.14
C SER A 235 -1.21 -6.90 -26.36
N VAL A 236 -2.29 -7.65 -26.58
CA VAL A 236 -3.38 -7.29 -27.48
C VAL A 236 -4.67 -7.30 -26.68
N ASN A 237 -5.38 -6.17 -26.64
CA ASN A 237 -6.66 -6.05 -25.96
C ASN A 237 -7.68 -5.43 -26.90
N ILE A 238 -8.71 -6.21 -27.21
CA ILE A 238 -9.73 -5.90 -28.20
C ILE A 238 -11.09 -5.90 -27.51
N ILE A 239 -11.80 -4.78 -27.67
CA ILE A 239 -13.23 -4.65 -27.38
C ILE A 239 -13.88 -4.29 -28.71
N ALA A 240 -14.76 -5.15 -29.22
CA ALA A 240 -15.42 -4.95 -30.50
C ALA A 240 -16.94 -5.15 -30.39
N GLY A 241 -17.75 -4.50 -31.22
CA GLY A 241 -19.17 -4.83 -31.35
C GLY A 241 -19.37 -6.30 -31.73
N ALA A 242 -18.68 -6.76 -32.76
CA ALA A 242 -18.61 -8.16 -33.17
C ALA A 242 -17.21 -8.49 -33.73
N ILE A 243 -16.90 -9.76 -33.93
CA ILE A 243 -15.62 -10.20 -34.51
C ILE A 243 -15.84 -11.26 -35.60
N ALA A 244 -15.10 -11.15 -36.70
CA ALA A 244 -15.11 -12.08 -37.82
C ALA A 244 -13.74 -12.15 -38.53
N GLY A 245 -13.60 -13.09 -39.47
CA GLY A 245 -12.41 -13.23 -40.32
C GLY A 245 -11.61 -14.51 -40.07
N THR A 246 -10.57 -14.70 -40.88
CA THR A 246 -9.74 -15.91 -40.93
C THR A 246 -8.28 -15.67 -40.57
N GLY A 247 -7.94 -14.45 -40.16
CA GLY A 247 -6.58 -14.00 -39.90
C GLY A 247 -6.02 -14.47 -38.55
N THR A 248 -5.01 -13.75 -38.06
CA THR A 248 -4.32 -14.10 -36.81
C THR A 248 -4.28 -12.94 -35.81
N ILE A 249 -4.51 -13.25 -34.54
CA ILE A 249 -4.34 -12.34 -33.40
C ILE A 249 -3.33 -12.98 -32.45
N LYS A 250 -2.16 -12.36 -32.28
CA LYS A 250 -1.04 -13.03 -31.60
C LYS A 250 -0.18 -12.14 -30.72
N ALA A 251 0.26 -12.71 -29.60
CA ALA A 251 1.27 -12.13 -28.72
C ALA A 251 2.31 -13.20 -28.32
N ASN A 252 2.96 -13.82 -29.29
CA ASN A 252 3.90 -14.92 -29.05
C ASN A 252 5.26 -14.41 -28.55
N GLY A 253 5.95 -15.24 -27.78
CA GLY A 253 7.36 -15.04 -27.45
C GLY A 253 8.26 -15.21 -28.66
N ALA A 254 9.41 -14.53 -28.67
CA ALA A 254 10.36 -14.63 -29.78
C ALA A 254 11.02 -16.02 -29.87
N GLN A 255 10.97 -16.62 -31.06
CA GLN A 255 11.63 -17.90 -31.36
C GLN A 255 13.10 -17.67 -31.77
N THR A 256 14.02 -17.59 -30.80
CA THR A 256 15.47 -17.51 -31.04
C THR A 256 16.14 -18.88 -31.01
N THR A 257 17.38 -19.01 -31.49
CA THR A 257 18.11 -20.29 -31.51
C THR A 257 18.50 -20.75 -30.10
N SER A 258 18.77 -19.81 -29.20
CA SER A 258 18.92 -20.06 -27.75
C SER A 258 18.09 -19.07 -26.94
N ASN A 259 17.62 -19.55 -25.78
CA ASN A 259 16.89 -18.79 -24.77
C ASN A 259 15.73 -17.94 -25.34
N LYS A 260 14.61 -18.61 -25.62
CA LYS A 260 13.38 -18.06 -26.22
C LYS A 260 12.59 -17.18 -25.24
N GLY A 261 11.83 -16.22 -25.76
CA GLY A 261 10.94 -15.39 -24.95
C GLY A 261 9.65 -16.11 -24.56
N GLY A 262 9.07 -15.73 -23.42
CA GLY A 262 7.76 -16.22 -22.99
C GLY A 262 6.62 -15.57 -23.78
N GLY A 263 5.46 -16.22 -23.81
CA GLY A 263 4.25 -15.66 -24.44
C GLY A 263 3.74 -14.40 -23.74
N GLY A 264 2.98 -13.59 -24.47
CA GLY A 264 2.35 -12.35 -24.02
C GLY A 264 0.93 -12.58 -23.51
N ARG A 265 0.06 -11.58 -23.69
CA ARG A 265 -1.35 -11.67 -23.28
C ARG A 265 -2.27 -11.17 -24.39
N VAL A 266 -3.34 -11.91 -24.65
CA VAL A 266 -4.38 -11.51 -25.60
C VAL A 266 -5.73 -11.53 -24.89
N ALA A 267 -6.51 -10.45 -25.01
CA ALA A 267 -7.91 -10.43 -24.61
C ALA A 267 -8.79 -9.98 -25.76
N VAL A 268 -9.89 -10.68 -25.99
CA VAL A 268 -10.90 -10.35 -27.00
C VAL A 268 -12.27 -10.41 -26.36
N ALA A 269 -12.98 -9.29 -26.39
CA ALA A 269 -14.35 -9.18 -25.93
C ALA A 269 -15.25 -8.62 -27.03
N VAL A 270 -16.40 -9.26 -27.25
CA VAL A 270 -17.46 -8.73 -28.11
C VAL A 270 -18.61 -8.13 -27.28
N THR A 271 -19.30 -7.11 -27.80
CA THR A 271 -20.29 -6.35 -27.01
C THR A 271 -21.68 -6.26 -27.63
N ASN A 272 -21.86 -6.52 -28.92
CA ASN A 272 -23.19 -6.48 -29.53
C ASN A 272 -24.01 -7.68 -29.07
N VAL A 273 -25.28 -7.44 -28.76
CA VAL A 273 -26.21 -8.49 -28.31
C VAL A 273 -26.19 -9.68 -29.25
N GLY A 274 -25.91 -10.87 -28.71
CA GLY A 274 -25.82 -12.13 -29.46
C GLY A 274 -24.49 -12.38 -30.19
N ALA A 275 -23.52 -11.46 -30.13
CA ALA A 275 -22.20 -11.68 -30.68
C ALA A 275 -21.40 -12.68 -29.83
N THR A 276 -20.73 -13.60 -30.51
CA THR A 276 -19.85 -14.59 -29.89
C THR A 276 -18.47 -14.56 -30.53
N VAL A 277 -17.43 -14.75 -29.72
CA VAL A 277 -16.04 -14.80 -30.20
C VAL A 277 -15.78 -16.00 -31.11
N SER A 278 -16.61 -17.04 -31.04
CA SER A 278 -16.54 -18.24 -31.87
C SER A 278 -16.82 -18.01 -33.36
N LEU A 279 -17.39 -16.86 -33.74
CA LEU A 279 -17.57 -16.48 -35.15
C LEU A 279 -16.25 -16.09 -35.83
N PHE A 280 -15.21 -15.75 -35.06
CA PHE A 280 -13.86 -15.64 -35.57
C PHE A 280 -13.28 -17.04 -35.76
N ILE A 281 -13.01 -17.40 -37.02
CA ILE A 281 -12.49 -18.72 -37.41
C ILE A 281 -10.97 -18.71 -37.64
N GLY A 282 -10.32 -17.58 -37.38
CA GLY A 282 -8.88 -17.44 -37.36
C GLY A 282 -8.25 -17.97 -36.06
N THR A 283 -6.99 -17.62 -35.82
CA THR A 283 -6.26 -18.06 -34.61
C THR A 283 -6.06 -16.92 -33.61
N VAL A 284 -6.22 -17.24 -32.33
CA VAL A 284 -5.86 -16.37 -31.21
C VAL A 284 -4.81 -17.09 -30.37
N GLU A 285 -3.59 -16.55 -30.32
CA GLU A 285 -2.45 -17.25 -29.73
C GLU A 285 -1.53 -16.36 -28.88
N ALA A 286 -0.99 -16.96 -27.84
CA ALA A 286 -0.01 -16.34 -26.96
C ALA A 286 1.10 -17.35 -26.60
N PHE A 287 1.62 -18.07 -27.58
CA PHE A 287 2.59 -19.15 -27.34
C PHE A 287 3.93 -18.63 -26.83
N GLY A 288 4.67 -19.49 -26.11
CA GLY A 288 6.10 -19.26 -25.89
C GLY A 288 6.88 -19.31 -27.21
N GLY A 289 8.11 -18.81 -27.22
CA GLY A 289 9.02 -18.92 -28.37
C GLY A 289 9.47 -20.36 -28.73
N GLY A 290 8.86 -21.38 -28.15
CA GLY A 290 9.07 -22.81 -28.41
C GLY A 290 9.53 -23.60 -27.18
N ALA A 291 10.04 -24.82 -27.40
CA ALA A 291 10.52 -25.69 -26.32
C ALA A 291 11.56 -24.92 -25.49
N VAL A 292 11.37 -24.89 -24.16
CA VAL A 292 12.06 -24.08 -23.12
C VAL A 292 11.45 -22.72 -22.73
N SER A 293 10.28 -22.32 -23.24
CA SER A 293 9.57 -21.11 -22.82
C SER A 293 8.08 -21.39 -22.56
N GLY A 294 7.49 -20.61 -21.66
CA GLY A 294 6.10 -20.76 -21.24
C GLY A 294 5.12 -19.97 -22.10
N ALA A 295 3.92 -20.52 -22.21
CA ALA A 295 2.81 -19.83 -22.87
C ALA A 295 2.36 -18.61 -22.07
N GLY A 296 1.88 -17.64 -22.80
CA GLY A 296 1.09 -16.52 -22.32
C GLY A 296 -0.34 -16.91 -21.99
N THR A 297 -1.23 -15.92 -22.00
CA THR A 297 -2.66 -16.12 -21.70
C THR A 297 -3.53 -15.54 -22.80
N VAL A 298 -4.64 -16.22 -23.08
CA VAL A 298 -5.71 -15.73 -23.95
C VAL A 298 -7.00 -15.67 -23.14
N TYR A 299 -7.70 -14.53 -23.18
CA TYR A 299 -8.99 -14.33 -22.54
C TYR A 299 -10.07 -13.99 -23.58
N LEU A 300 -11.11 -14.81 -23.65
CA LEU A 300 -12.19 -14.65 -24.65
C LEU A 300 -13.53 -14.44 -23.96
N ARG A 301 -14.26 -13.39 -24.35
CA ARG A 301 -15.53 -13.01 -23.73
C ARG A 301 -16.62 -12.70 -24.77
N ASN A 302 -17.74 -13.40 -24.66
CA ASN A 302 -18.94 -13.16 -25.46
C ASN A 302 -19.73 -11.95 -24.94
N ALA A 303 -20.71 -11.48 -25.71
CA ALA A 303 -21.46 -10.28 -25.37
C ALA A 303 -22.44 -10.45 -24.21
N ASP A 304 -22.89 -11.68 -23.95
CA ASP A 304 -23.77 -12.04 -22.83
C ASP A 304 -23.04 -12.26 -21.50
N GLN A 305 -21.71 -12.13 -21.50
CA GLN A 305 -20.84 -12.38 -20.35
C GLN A 305 -20.35 -11.09 -19.70
N GLY A 306 -20.40 -11.04 -18.37
CA GLY A 306 -19.77 -9.99 -17.56
C GLY A 306 -18.25 -9.99 -17.70
N LYS A 307 -17.60 -8.91 -17.24
CA LYS A 307 -16.14 -8.67 -17.42
C LYS A 307 -15.28 -9.88 -17.06
N TYR A 308 -15.67 -10.62 -16.02
CA TYR A 308 -14.93 -11.74 -15.45
C TYR A 308 -15.53 -13.11 -15.78
N ASP A 309 -16.47 -13.21 -16.73
CA ASP A 309 -17.21 -14.44 -17.00
C ASP A 309 -16.70 -15.17 -18.27
N GLY A 310 -15.66 -14.63 -18.91
CA GLY A 310 -15.03 -15.20 -20.11
C GLY A 310 -14.09 -16.37 -19.80
N THR A 311 -13.55 -16.99 -20.85
CA THR A 311 -12.65 -18.14 -20.74
C THR A 311 -11.19 -17.70 -20.79
N LEU A 312 -10.43 -18.06 -19.75
CA LEU A 312 -8.97 -18.00 -19.72
C LEU A 312 -8.40 -19.29 -20.31
N ILE A 313 -7.57 -19.15 -21.34
CA ILE A 313 -6.93 -20.25 -22.05
C ILE A 313 -5.41 -20.15 -21.88
N VAL A 314 -4.79 -21.24 -21.47
CA VAL A 314 -3.34 -21.41 -21.46
C VAL A 314 -2.96 -22.58 -22.36
N ASP A 315 -2.41 -22.25 -23.53
CA ASP A 315 -2.06 -23.20 -24.58
C ASP A 315 -0.61 -22.95 -25.04
N ASN A 316 0.22 -24.00 -25.07
CA ASN A 316 1.60 -23.92 -25.57
C ASN A 316 1.81 -24.69 -26.88
N ASN A 317 0.76 -24.85 -27.67
CA ASN A 317 0.78 -25.42 -29.03
C ASN A 317 1.40 -26.84 -29.08
N GLY A 318 1.11 -27.67 -28.09
CA GLY A 318 1.63 -29.03 -27.99
C GLY A 318 3.11 -29.13 -27.60
N VAL A 319 3.73 -28.01 -27.21
CA VAL A 319 5.14 -27.92 -26.84
C VAL A 319 5.28 -27.86 -25.32
N SER A 320 6.03 -28.79 -24.75
CA SER A 320 6.41 -28.69 -23.33
C SER A 320 7.47 -27.60 -23.17
N GLY A 321 7.22 -26.69 -22.23
CA GLY A 321 8.06 -25.53 -21.99
C GLY A 321 8.07 -25.16 -20.52
N LYS A 322 8.39 -23.90 -20.25
CA LYS A 322 8.26 -23.32 -18.91
C LYS A 322 6.81 -22.97 -18.59
N GLU A 323 6.63 -22.39 -17.44
CA GLU A 323 5.33 -22.15 -16.83
C GLU A 323 4.73 -20.79 -17.22
N THR A 324 3.42 -20.73 -17.20
CA THR A 324 2.59 -19.53 -17.08
C THR A 324 2.38 -19.30 -15.59
N VAL A 325 2.77 -18.14 -15.04
CA VAL A 325 2.83 -17.95 -13.59
C VAL A 325 1.88 -16.85 -13.12
N ILE A 326 0.99 -17.15 -12.18
CA ILE A 326 0.22 -16.17 -11.40
C ILE A 326 1.01 -15.86 -10.13
N ASN A 327 1.65 -14.69 -10.10
CA ASN A 327 2.40 -14.15 -8.96
C ASN A 327 1.83 -12.76 -8.59
N SER A 328 2.41 -12.09 -7.58
CA SER A 328 1.95 -10.78 -7.10
C SER A 328 1.96 -9.65 -8.14
N ASN A 329 2.66 -9.80 -9.28
CA ASN A 329 2.65 -8.85 -10.38
C ASN A 329 1.54 -9.10 -11.42
N VAL A 330 0.76 -10.18 -11.28
CA VAL A 330 -0.37 -10.53 -12.15
C VAL A 330 -1.65 -10.00 -11.52
N THR A 331 -2.43 -9.23 -12.28
CA THR A 331 -3.66 -8.58 -11.81
C THR A 331 -4.91 -9.19 -12.47
N ASP A 332 -6.09 -8.84 -11.95
CA ASP A 332 -7.39 -9.35 -12.41
C ASP A 332 -7.45 -10.89 -12.48
N THR A 333 -7.12 -11.57 -11.38
CA THR A 333 -7.10 -13.03 -11.28
C THR A 333 -8.49 -13.66 -11.06
N MET A 334 -9.53 -13.04 -11.59
CA MET A 334 -10.89 -13.58 -11.63
C MET A 334 -11.31 -13.83 -13.07
N VAL A 335 -11.78 -15.04 -13.36
CA VAL A 335 -12.16 -15.48 -14.71
C VAL A 335 -13.40 -16.38 -14.66
N GLY A 336 -14.05 -16.57 -15.79
CA GLY A 336 -15.21 -17.42 -15.92
C GLY A 336 -14.76 -18.86 -15.94
N ASN A 337 -14.21 -19.29 -17.08
CA ASN A 337 -13.69 -20.64 -17.26
C ASN A 337 -12.16 -20.63 -17.33
N VAL A 338 -11.54 -21.76 -16.99
CA VAL A 338 -10.10 -22.01 -17.16
C VAL A 338 -9.90 -23.23 -18.04
N GLU A 339 -9.12 -23.09 -19.11
CA GLU A 339 -8.77 -24.17 -20.04
C GLU A 339 -7.23 -24.30 -20.13
N LEU A 340 -6.68 -25.39 -19.58
CA LEU A 340 -5.26 -25.72 -19.69
C LEU A 340 -5.07 -26.81 -20.74
N LYS A 341 -4.36 -26.50 -21.83
CA LYS A 341 -4.17 -27.42 -22.96
C LYS A 341 -2.81 -27.28 -23.64
N GLY A 342 -2.56 -28.12 -24.65
CA GLY A 342 -1.40 -28.00 -25.52
C GLY A 342 -0.05 -28.11 -24.79
N LYS A 343 0.02 -28.94 -23.74
CA LYS A 343 1.21 -29.12 -22.87
C LYS A 343 1.69 -27.84 -22.17
N SER A 344 0.79 -26.88 -21.93
CA SER A 344 1.06 -25.76 -21.06
C SER A 344 1.24 -26.21 -19.59
N THR A 345 1.77 -25.32 -18.75
CA THR A 345 1.78 -25.51 -17.30
C THR A 345 1.44 -24.20 -16.62
N LEU A 346 0.30 -24.15 -15.92
CA LEU A 346 -0.09 -23.01 -15.10
C LEU A 346 0.42 -23.19 -13.67
N VAL A 347 1.10 -22.18 -13.13
CA VAL A 347 1.56 -22.12 -11.74
C VAL A 347 0.82 -21.00 -11.02
N ILE A 348 0.33 -21.28 -9.81
CA ILE A 348 -0.08 -20.24 -8.85
C ILE A 348 1.00 -20.18 -7.77
N GLU A 349 1.68 -19.03 -7.66
CA GLU A 349 2.76 -18.80 -6.68
C GLU A 349 2.27 -18.66 -5.25
N ASN A 350 3.21 -18.58 -4.31
CA ASN A 350 2.91 -18.47 -2.89
C ASN A 350 1.90 -17.35 -2.61
N ASP A 351 0.91 -17.67 -1.75
CA ASP A 351 -0.08 -16.71 -1.26
C ASP A 351 -0.95 -16.07 -2.36
N GLN A 352 -0.97 -16.63 -3.58
CA GLN A 352 -1.76 -16.12 -4.70
C GLN A 352 -3.08 -16.88 -4.88
N ILE A 353 -4.07 -16.19 -5.45
CA ILE A 353 -5.43 -16.69 -5.64
C ILE A 353 -5.83 -16.56 -7.12
N LEU A 354 -6.38 -17.64 -7.67
CA LEU A 354 -7.13 -17.63 -8.93
C LEU A 354 -8.61 -17.89 -8.63
N THR A 355 -9.48 -16.94 -8.96
CA THR A 355 -10.93 -17.06 -8.79
C THR A 355 -11.59 -17.49 -10.09
N VAL A 356 -12.43 -18.52 -10.02
CA VAL A 356 -13.06 -19.17 -11.16
C VAL A 356 -14.58 -19.21 -10.94
N GLN A 357 -15.35 -18.61 -11.84
CA GLN A 357 -16.81 -18.58 -11.72
C GLN A 357 -17.52 -19.79 -12.35
N GLY A 358 -16.96 -20.26 -13.46
CA GLY A 358 -17.46 -21.35 -14.29
C GLY A 358 -16.53 -22.56 -14.21
N ASP A 359 -16.19 -23.13 -15.36
CA ASP A 359 -15.57 -24.45 -15.45
C ASP A 359 -14.04 -24.42 -15.27
N TRP A 360 -13.52 -25.49 -14.67
CA TRP A 360 -12.10 -25.78 -14.58
C TRP A 360 -11.78 -26.99 -15.44
N ASN A 361 -11.02 -26.81 -16.52
CA ASN A 361 -10.57 -27.91 -17.37
C ASN A 361 -9.05 -28.01 -17.39
N ASN A 362 -8.52 -29.00 -16.67
CA ASN A 362 -7.09 -29.28 -16.64
C ASN A 362 -6.72 -30.48 -17.53
N ALA A 363 -6.46 -30.21 -18.81
CA ALA A 363 -5.93 -31.19 -19.77
C ALA A 363 -4.40 -31.06 -20.00
N ALA A 364 -3.70 -30.34 -19.11
CA ALA A 364 -2.27 -30.07 -19.22
C ALA A 364 -1.59 -30.06 -17.83
N GLY A 365 -0.60 -29.19 -17.61
CA GLY A 365 0.09 -29.07 -16.32
C GLY A 365 -0.53 -28.00 -15.42
N PHE A 366 -0.62 -28.31 -14.13
CA PHE A 366 -0.96 -27.35 -13.08
C PHE A 366 -0.06 -27.56 -11.86
N ILE A 367 0.42 -26.46 -11.26
CA ILE A 367 1.26 -26.47 -10.06
C ILE A 367 0.75 -25.41 -9.08
N ALA A 368 0.33 -25.85 -7.90
CA ALA A 368 0.00 -24.95 -6.80
C ALA A 368 1.18 -24.85 -5.82
N LYS A 369 1.61 -23.63 -5.49
CA LYS A 369 2.64 -23.36 -4.48
C LYS A 369 2.01 -23.19 -3.08
N PRO A 370 2.80 -23.26 -1.98
CA PRO A 370 2.31 -23.05 -0.62
C PRO A 370 1.34 -21.86 -0.47
N ASN A 371 0.29 -22.04 0.34
CA ASN A 371 -0.77 -21.06 0.60
C ASN A 371 -1.58 -20.56 -0.61
N SER A 372 -1.29 -21.00 -1.84
CA SER A 372 -2.10 -20.64 -3.01
C SER A 372 -3.48 -21.29 -2.99
N SER A 373 -4.44 -20.72 -3.72
CA SER A 373 -5.78 -21.32 -3.85
C SER A 373 -6.45 -21.08 -5.20
N VAL A 374 -7.32 -22.01 -5.56
CA VAL A 374 -8.35 -21.83 -6.58
C VAL A 374 -9.68 -21.65 -5.87
N ASN A 375 -10.31 -20.49 -6.08
CA ASN A 375 -11.56 -20.12 -5.43
C ASN A 375 -12.69 -20.25 -6.44
N PHE A 376 -13.62 -21.17 -6.19
CA PHE A 376 -14.83 -21.32 -6.99
C PHE A 376 -15.92 -20.41 -6.43
N VAL A 377 -16.45 -19.52 -7.26
CA VAL A 377 -17.47 -18.55 -6.87
C VAL A 377 -18.63 -18.54 -7.87
N GLY A 378 -19.76 -17.96 -7.48
CA GLY A 378 -20.91 -17.79 -8.38
C GLY A 378 -22.20 -17.56 -7.61
N ALA A 379 -23.26 -17.13 -8.31
CA ALA A 379 -24.57 -17.02 -7.69
C ALA A 379 -25.09 -18.41 -7.26
N PRO A 380 -26.01 -18.49 -6.28
CA PRO A 380 -26.65 -19.74 -5.88
C PRO A 380 -27.23 -20.51 -7.08
N GLY A 381 -27.03 -21.83 -7.09
CA GLY A 381 -27.49 -22.73 -8.15
C GLY A 381 -26.61 -22.77 -9.40
N THR A 382 -25.61 -21.87 -9.54
CA THR A 382 -24.63 -21.92 -10.66
C THR A 382 -23.72 -23.14 -10.54
N THR A 383 -23.22 -23.60 -11.69
CA THR A 383 -22.43 -24.83 -11.78
C THR A 383 -21.02 -24.54 -12.28
N SER A 384 -20.03 -25.22 -11.68
CA SER A 384 -18.68 -25.38 -12.22
C SER A 384 -18.42 -26.85 -12.48
N LEU A 385 -18.12 -27.22 -13.73
CA LEU A 385 -17.56 -28.53 -14.06
C LEU A 385 -16.05 -28.51 -13.84
N ILE A 386 -15.55 -29.46 -13.06
CA ILE A 386 -14.14 -29.62 -12.70
C ILE A 386 -13.63 -30.90 -13.36
N SER A 387 -12.86 -30.72 -14.43
CA SER A 387 -12.34 -31.77 -15.30
C SER A 387 -10.82 -31.89 -15.22
N GLY A 388 -10.35 -33.12 -15.41
CA GLY A 388 -8.95 -33.49 -15.29
C GLY A 388 -8.46 -33.61 -13.84
N SER A 389 -7.50 -34.50 -13.61
CA SER A 389 -6.92 -34.68 -12.27
C SER A 389 -6.00 -33.52 -11.93
N THR A 390 -6.20 -32.89 -10.77
CA THR A 390 -5.47 -31.68 -10.37
C THR A 390 -4.99 -31.76 -8.93
N ILE A 391 -3.76 -31.28 -8.68
CA ILE A 391 -3.20 -31.14 -7.33
C ILE A 391 -3.24 -29.67 -6.94
N PHE A 392 -4.10 -29.34 -5.97
CA PHE A 392 -4.30 -28.01 -5.42
C PHE A 392 -3.58 -27.85 -4.08
N MET A 393 -3.25 -26.60 -3.76
CA MET A 393 -2.94 -26.19 -2.38
C MET A 393 -4.18 -25.63 -1.67
N GLY A 394 -5.14 -25.08 -2.41
CA GLY A 394 -6.40 -24.63 -1.84
C GLY A 394 -7.55 -24.83 -2.82
N VAL A 395 -8.63 -25.46 -2.36
CA VAL A 395 -9.93 -25.45 -3.04
C VAL A 395 -10.92 -24.79 -2.10
N ILE A 396 -11.38 -23.60 -2.50
CA ILE A 396 -12.23 -22.76 -1.67
C ILE A 396 -13.54 -22.49 -2.42
N CYS A 397 -14.67 -22.78 -1.78
CA CYS A 397 -16.00 -22.38 -2.24
C CYS A 397 -16.81 -21.92 -1.04
N THR A 398 -17.19 -20.65 -1.04
CA THR A 398 -18.01 -20.03 0.02
C THR A 398 -19.22 -19.32 -0.59
N SER A 399 -19.67 -19.80 -1.74
CA SER A 399 -20.87 -19.30 -2.44
C SER A 399 -22.02 -20.27 -2.16
N PRO A 400 -22.97 -19.93 -1.27
CA PRO A 400 -24.09 -20.80 -0.93
C PRO A 400 -24.86 -21.25 -2.17
N GLY A 401 -25.30 -22.51 -2.18
CA GLY A 401 -26.04 -23.12 -3.28
C GLY A 401 -25.23 -23.39 -4.56
N LYS A 402 -23.94 -23.04 -4.63
CA LYS A 402 -23.10 -23.31 -5.81
C LYS A 402 -22.88 -24.82 -5.98
N LYS A 403 -22.85 -25.28 -7.23
CA LYS A 403 -22.64 -26.69 -7.60
C LYS A 403 -21.24 -26.88 -8.16
N LEU A 404 -20.49 -27.80 -7.57
CA LEU A 404 -19.21 -28.28 -8.09
C LEU A 404 -19.41 -29.71 -8.60
N ILE A 405 -19.30 -29.89 -9.91
CA ILE A 405 -19.49 -31.18 -10.58
C ILE A 405 -18.11 -31.67 -11.00
N PHE A 406 -17.71 -32.85 -10.55
CA PHE A 406 -16.39 -33.42 -10.81
C PHE A 406 -16.46 -34.47 -11.91
N GLU A 407 -15.55 -34.40 -12.87
CA GLU A 407 -15.46 -35.41 -13.93
C GLU A 407 -15.23 -36.81 -13.33
N GLU A 408 -16.08 -37.75 -13.75
CA GLU A 408 -16.03 -39.16 -13.34
C GLU A 408 -14.63 -39.77 -13.52
N GLY A 409 -14.18 -40.53 -12.51
CA GLY A 409 -12.87 -41.19 -12.52
C GLY A 409 -11.66 -40.25 -12.33
N THR A 410 -11.83 -38.93 -12.33
CA THR A 410 -10.73 -37.99 -12.06
C THR A 410 -10.44 -37.86 -10.56
N THR A 411 -9.19 -37.53 -10.23
CA THR A 411 -8.76 -37.31 -8.83
C THR A 411 -8.38 -35.87 -8.59
N GLN A 412 -9.06 -35.22 -7.65
CA GLN A 412 -8.67 -33.93 -7.13
C GLN A 412 -7.88 -34.14 -5.84
N THR A 413 -6.70 -33.57 -5.74
CA THR A 413 -5.83 -33.70 -4.54
C THR A 413 -5.67 -32.33 -3.88
N ILE A 414 -5.88 -32.26 -2.58
CA ILE A 414 -5.45 -31.14 -1.73
C ILE A 414 -4.18 -31.59 -1.02
N ALA A 415 -3.07 -30.93 -1.31
CA ALA A 415 -1.77 -31.29 -0.75
C ALA A 415 -1.68 -31.00 0.76
N ASP A 416 -0.71 -31.63 1.45
CA ASP A 416 -0.38 -31.30 2.84
C ASP A 416 -0.10 -29.80 3.01
N PHE A 417 -0.52 -29.23 4.14
CA PHE A 417 -0.51 -27.79 4.43
C PHE A 417 -1.41 -26.96 3.50
N GLY A 418 -2.28 -27.62 2.73
CA GLY A 418 -3.30 -26.99 1.93
C GLY A 418 -4.58 -26.67 2.70
N ARG A 419 -5.61 -26.24 1.97
CA ARG A 419 -6.91 -25.83 2.51
C ARG A 419 -8.06 -26.39 1.68
N LEU A 420 -8.98 -27.11 2.33
CA LEU A 420 -10.28 -27.46 1.78
C LEU A 420 -11.34 -26.67 2.54
N ILE A 421 -11.83 -25.59 1.93
CA ILE A 421 -12.82 -24.71 2.54
C ILE A 421 -14.08 -24.73 1.69
N LEU A 422 -15.11 -25.43 2.16
CA LEU A 422 -16.43 -25.52 1.55
C LEU A 422 -17.45 -25.06 2.59
N HIS A 423 -17.97 -23.86 2.41
CA HIS A 423 -18.89 -23.22 3.37
C HIS A 423 -20.16 -22.75 2.66
N GLY A 424 -21.22 -23.55 2.75
CA GLY A 424 -22.57 -23.16 2.32
C GLY A 424 -23.36 -22.54 3.47
N GLU A 425 -24.68 -22.46 3.29
CA GLU A 425 -25.63 -21.99 4.31
C GLU A 425 -26.76 -23.02 4.46
N GLU A 426 -27.49 -22.98 5.57
CA GLU A 426 -28.68 -23.83 5.76
C GLU A 426 -29.71 -23.58 4.64
N GLY A 427 -30.11 -24.64 3.93
CA GLY A 427 -31.07 -24.56 2.82
C GLY A 427 -30.46 -24.10 1.48
N GLU A 428 -29.21 -23.62 1.48
CA GLU A 428 -28.41 -23.34 0.29
C GLU A 428 -27.05 -24.04 0.40
N GLU A 429 -27.07 -25.37 0.53
CA GLU A 429 -25.85 -26.14 0.64
C GLU A 429 -25.00 -26.05 -0.63
N ILE A 430 -23.67 -26.03 -0.50
CA ILE A 430 -22.79 -26.26 -1.65
C ILE A 430 -22.97 -27.70 -2.11
N VAL A 431 -23.19 -27.92 -3.40
CA VAL A 431 -23.50 -29.23 -3.95
C VAL A 431 -22.27 -29.84 -4.63
N LEU A 432 -21.78 -30.97 -4.12
CA LEU A 432 -20.69 -31.74 -4.75
C LEU A 432 -21.26 -33.01 -5.40
N ARG A 433 -21.04 -33.21 -6.69
CA ARG A 433 -21.52 -34.39 -7.43
C ARG A 433 -20.49 -34.88 -8.45
N SER A 434 -20.61 -36.16 -8.82
CA SER A 434 -19.98 -36.68 -10.04
C SER A 434 -20.68 -36.17 -11.31
N SER A 435 -19.94 -36.07 -12.41
CA SER A 435 -20.47 -35.76 -13.74
C SER A 435 -21.31 -36.92 -14.33
N VAL A 436 -21.17 -38.12 -13.77
CA VAL A 436 -21.95 -39.31 -14.15
C VAL A 436 -22.60 -39.89 -12.89
N GLU A 437 -23.92 -40.04 -12.92
CA GLU A 437 -24.68 -40.52 -11.77
C GLU A 437 -24.26 -41.93 -11.34
N ASN A 438 -24.06 -42.13 -10.03
CA ASN A 438 -23.65 -43.41 -9.42
C ASN A 438 -22.26 -43.90 -9.87
N GLN A 439 -21.40 -43.02 -10.37
CA GLN A 439 -19.99 -43.29 -10.61
C GLN A 439 -19.16 -42.33 -9.78
N SER A 440 -18.18 -42.85 -9.03
CA SER A 440 -17.47 -42.04 -8.05
C SER A 440 -16.50 -41.05 -8.69
N TRP A 441 -16.42 -39.85 -8.11
CA TRP A 441 -15.28 -38.94 -8.27
C TRP A 441 -14.33 -39.10 -7.08
N ARG A 442 -13.02 -38.86 -7.27
CA ARG A 442 -12.02 -39.10 -6.23
C ARG A 442 -11.49 -37.79 -5.64
N LEU A 443 -11.40 -37.75 -4.31
CA LEU A 443 -10.79 -36.65 -3.54
C LEU A 443 -9.66 -37.20 -2.68
N LYS A 444 -8.50 -36.55 -2.69
CA LYS A 444 -7.40 -36.89 -1.78
C LYS A 444 -7.04 -35.68 -0.94
N VAL A 445 -7.30 -35.73 0.35
CA VAL A 445 -6.93 -34.66 1.30
C VAL A 445 -5.68 -35.08 2.08
N GLY A 446 -4.64 -34.23 2.03
CA GLY A 446 -3.40 -34.43 2.79
C GLY A 446 -3.63 -34.40 4.31
N ALA A 447 -2.80 -35.10 5.08
CA ALA A 447 -2.96 -35.24 6.52
C ALA A 447 -2.78 -33.93 7.30
N MET A 448 -2.05 -32.98 6.74
CA MET A 448 -1.82 -31.65 7.33
C MET A 448 -2.68 -30.57 6.68
N THR A 449 -3.78 -30.94 6.01
CA THR A 449 -4.67 -29.99 5.33
C THR A 449 -5.66 -29.38 6.33
N GLU A 450 -5.86 -28.06 6.26
CA GLU A 450 -6.97 -27.40 6.95
C GLU A 450 -8.30 -27.80 6.30
N GLN A 451 -9.27 -28.19 7.12
CA GLN A 451 -10.59 -28.61 6.65
C GLN A 451 -11.66 -27.74 7.30
N ILE A 452 -12.40 -27.02 6.48
CA ILE A 452 -13.61 -26.30 6.88
C ILE A 452 -14.69 -26.74 5.89
N VAL A 453 -15.43 -27.79 6.23
CA VAL A 453 -16.53 -28.28 5.40
C VAL A 453 -17.83 -28.18 6.19
N ARG A 454 -18.72 -27.29 5.75
CA ARG A 454 -19.99 -27.01 6.42
C ARG A 454 -21.09 -26.62 5.45
N HIS A 455 -22.32 -27.06 5.73
CA HIS A 455 -23.48 -26.86 4.87
C HIS A 455 -23.20 -27.28 3.42
N VAL A 456 -22.75 -28.52 3.26
CA VAL A 456 -22.43 -29.12 1.95
C VAL A 456 -23.31 -30.34 1.72
N SER A 457 -23.82 -30.52 0.51
CA SER A 457 -24.47 -31.75 0.07
C SER A 457 -23.53 -32.55 -0.82
N ILE A 458 -23.17 -33.76 -0.42
CA ILE A 458 -22.20 -34.60 -1.14
C ILE A 458 -22.86 -35.89 -1.64
N LYS A 459 -22.56 -36.29 -2.88
CA LYS A 459 -22.91 -37.61 -3.43
C LYS A 459 -21.76 -38.17 -4.26
N ASP A 460 -21.66 -39.50 -4.30
CA ASP A 460 -20.77 -40.27 -5.17
C ASP A 460 -19.28 -39.90 -4.99
N SER A 461 -18.84 -39.57 -3.78
CA SER A 461 -17.45 -39.15 -3.47
C SER A 461 -16.63 -40.28 -2.85
N ASP A 462 -15.46 -40.58 -3.43
CA ASP A 462 -14.46 -41.45 -2.80
C ASP A 462 -13.27 -40.63 -2.30
N ALA A 463 -13.20 -40.44 -0.97
CA ALA A 463 -12.11 -39.73 -0.30
C ALA A 463 -11.07 -40.66 0.35
N SER A 464 -11.09 -41.96 0.06
CA SER A 464 -10.32 -43.00 0.79
C SER A 464 -8.80 -42.91 0.63
N ASP A 465 -8.28 -42.17 -0.35
CA ASP A 465 -6.84 -41.96 -0.56
C ASP A 465 -6.23 -40.89 0.37
N GLY A 466 -7.06 -40.18 1.15
CA GLY A 466 -6.67 -39.09 2.06
C GLY A 466 -7.13 -39.31 3.50
N VAL A 467 -7.01 -38.26 4.33
CA VAL A 467 -7.62 -38.25 5.66
C VAL A 467 -9.14 -38.14 5.60
N GLU A 468 -9.81 -38.68 6.62
CA GLU A 468 -11.27 -38.57 6.77
C GLU A 468 -11.69 -37.09 6.83
N ILE A 469 -12.78 -36.76 6.13
CA ILE A 469 -13.29 -35.40 6.04
C ILE A 469 -14.51 -35.25 6.94
N THR A 470 -14.44 -34.32 7.90
CA THR A 470 -15.59 -34.00 8.75
C THR A 470 -16.44 -32.91 8.11
N ALA A 471 -17.68 -33.23 7.77
CA ALA A 471 -18.66 -32.32 7.19
C ALA A 471 -19.71 -31.94 8.25
N ILE A 472 -19.72 -30.67 8.65
CA ILE A 472 -20.56 -30.14 9.73
C ILE A 472 -21.88 -29.61 9.13
N ASN A 473 -23.02 -29.88 9.76
CA ASN A 473 -24.35 -29.43 9.32
C ASN A 473 -24.57 -29.67 7.81
N SER A 474 -24.16 -30.86 7.34
CA SER A 474 -24.03 -31.21 5.93
C SER A 474 -24.91 -32.41 5.57
N ILE A 475 -25.26 -32.52 4.29
CA ILE A 475 -26.15 -33.56 3.76
C ILE A 475 -25.35 -34.68 3.11
N ASP A 476 -25.45 -35.88 3.67
CA ASP A 476 -25.04 -37.11 2.98
C ASP A 476 -26.13 -37.53 1.98
N ALA A 477 -25.90 -37.26 0.68
CA ALA A 477 -26.82 -37.63 -0.38
C ALA A 477 -26.54 -39.04 -0.96
N GLY A 478 -25.62 -39.80 -0.36
CA GLY A 478 -25.36 -41.22 -0.65
C GLY A 478 -24.03 -41.49 -1.36
N GLU A 479 -23.55 -42.74 -1.20
CA GLU A 479 -22.35 -43.29 -1.86
C GLU A 479 -21.07 -42.48 -1.62
N ASN A 480 -20.87 -42.02 -0.37
CA ASN A 480 -19.68 -41.30 0.06
C ASN A 480 -18.77 -42.20 0.90
N ILE A 481 -17.46 -42.19 0.65
CA ILE A 481 -16.45 -42.98 1.36
C ILE A 481 -15.45 -42.04 2.04
N ASN A 482 -15.12 -42.29 3.32
CA ASN A 482 -14.17 -41.52 4.13
C ASN A 482 -14.65 -40.09 4.46
N TRP A 483 -15.96 -39.95 4.69
CA TRP A 483 -16.62 -38.73 5.15
C TRP A 483 -17.34 -38.98 6.48
N ASN A 484 -17.19 -38.06 7.43
CA ASN A 484 -17.86 -38.07 8.73
C ASN A 484 -18.82 -36.89 8.83
N PHE A 485 -20.12 -37.15 8.94
CA PHE A 485 -21.15 -36.11 9.01
C PHE A 485 -21.56 -35.85 10.45
N ILE A 486 -21.46 -34.60 10.92
CA ILE A 486 -21.86 -34.19 12.26
C ILE A 486 -22.82 -33.00 12.21
N ASN A 487 -23.74 -32.91 13.17
CA ASN A 487 -24.63 -31.76 13.33
C ASN A 487 -24.25 -30.99 14.60
N VAL A 488 -24.24 -29.67 14.51
CA VAL A 488 -23.96 -28.71 15.59
C VAL A 488 -25.11 -27.72 15.64
N GLU A 489 -25.75 -27.62 16.80
CA GLU A 489 -26.84 -26.67 17.05
C GLU A 489 -26.27 -25.29 17.44
N PRO A 490 -26.86 -24.18 16.97
CA PRO A 490 -26.46 -22.84 17.42
C PRO A 490 -26.56 -22.68 18.95
N GLY A 491 -25.58 -22.01 19.55
CA GLY A 491 -25.50 -21.80 21.00
C GLY A 491 -24.92 -23.00 21.78
N GLU A 492 -24.33 -23.98 21.10
CA GLU A 492 -23.64 -25.06 21.79
C GLU A 492 -22.44 -24.52 22.60
N ILE A 493 -22.35 -24.93 23.87
CA ILE A 493 -21.26 -24.50 24.76
C ILE A 493 -20.02 -25.35 24.47
N ASN A 494 -18.90 -24.67 24.18
CA ASN A 494 -17.60 -25.31 24.00
C ASN A 494 -16.58 -24.74 25.01
N VAL A 495 -16.22 -25.57 25.99
CA VAL A 495 -15.39 -25.16 27.13
C VAL A 495 -13.93 -25.51 26.86
N TRP A 496 -13.04 -24.55 27.11
CA TRP A 496 -11.60 -24.78 27.09
C TRP A 496 -11.19 -25.68 28.26
N ILE A 497 -10.58 -26.82 27.97
CA ILE A 497 -10.04 -27.77 28.93
C ILE A 497 -8.56 -27.46 29.21
N GLY A 498 -7.77 -27.19 28.16
CA GLY A 498 -6.37 -26.77 28.30
C GLY A 498 -5.42 -27.77 28.94
N ASN A 499 -5.69 -29.08 28.79
CA ASN A 499 -4.88 -30.15 29.38
C ASN A 499 -3.70 -30.57 28.49
N SER A 500 -3.73 -30.26 27.19
CA SER A 500 -2.73 -30.75 26.23
C SER A 500 -1.66 -29.70 25.95
N ASP A 501 -2.08 -28.51 25.53
CA ASP A 501 -1.22 -27.38 25.14
C ASP A 501 -2.03 -26.07 25.14
N THR A 502 -1.42 -24.96 24.69
CA THR A 502 -2.04 -23.62 24.59
C THR A 502 -2.71 -23.35 23.23
N TYR A 503 -2.66 -24.28 22.27
CA TYR A 503 -3.04 -24.00 20.88
C TYR A 503 -4.55 -24.08 20.66
N TRP A 504 -5.15 -23.00 20.14
CA TRP A 504 -6.58 -22.92 19.87
C TRP A 504 -7.08 -24.00 18.90
N PHE A 505 -6.32 -24.33 17.84
CA PHE A 505 -6.68 -25.36 16.87
C PHE A 505 -6.73 -26.80 17.42
N SER A 506 -6.19 -27.06 18.61
CA SER A 506 -6.11 -28.41 19.16
C SER A 506 -7.46 -28.87 19.71
N ALA A 507 -8.17 -29.72 18.96
CA ALA A 507 -9.49 -30.25 19.33
C ALA A 507 -9.52 -30.91 20.72
N ALA A 508 -8.40 -31.49 21.16
CA ALA A 508 -8.25 -32.12 22.48
C ALA A 508 -8.30 -31.12 23.65
N ASN A 509 -8.15 -29.82 23.39
CA ASN A 509 -8.31 -28.77 24.39
C ASN A 509 -9.77 -28.31 24.55
N TRP A 510 -10.73 -28.90 23.83
CA TRP A 510 -12.12 -28.44 23.79
C TRP A 510 -13.09 -29.53 24.23
N SER A 511 -14.13 -29.17 24.98
CA SER A 511 -15.11 -30.13 25.53
C SER A 511 -15.89 -30.90 24.47
N GLN A 512 -16.09 -30.30 23.30
CA GLN A 512 -16.76 -30.94 22.17
C GLN A 512 -15.81 -31.79 21.30
N ASN A 513 -14.52 -31.89 21.68
CA ASN A 513 -13.47 -32.55 20.90
C ASN A 513 -13.41 -32.02 19.45
N ARG A 514 -13.68 -30.72 19.29
CA ARG A 514 -13.60 -29.95 18.04
C ARG A 514 -13.28 -28.49 18.39
N THR A 515 -12.68 -27.77 17.45
CA THR A 515 -12.45 -26.33 17.60
C THR A 515 -13.78 -25.56 17.61
N PRO A 516 -13.86 -24.41 18.30
CA PRO A 516 -15.05 -23.57 18.28
C PRO A 516 -15.46 -23.11 16.89
N LEU A 517 -16.77 -23.07 16.67
CA LEU A 517 -17.43 -22.52 15.48
C LEU A 517 -17.99 -21.12 15.80
N GLU A 518 -18.44 -20.42 14.76
CA GLU A 518 -18.98 -19.06 14.89
C GLU A 518 -20.32 -18.99 15.64
N THR A 519 -21.01 -20.12 15.79
CA THR A 519 -22.26 -20.24 16.54
C THR A 519 -22.07 -20.75 17.96
N ASP A 520 -20.84 -21.04 18.39
CA ASP A 520 -20.58 -21.61 19.73
C ASP A 520 -20.52 -20.52 20.80
N PHE A 521 -20.93 -20.91 22.01
CA PHE A 521 -20.65 -20.16 23.23
C PHE A 521 -19.36 -20.65 23.86
N VAL A 522 -18.30 -19.85 23.77
CA VAL A 522 -16.96 -20.23 24.22
C VAL A 522 -16.73 -19.80 25.66
N VAL A 523 -16.36 -20.76 26.50
CA VAL A 523 -16.01 -20.51 27.91
C VAL A 523 -14.55 -20.88 28.16
N ILE A 524 -13.78 -19.92 28.69
CA ILE A 524 -12.42 -20.14 29.16
C ILE A 524 -12.44 -20.11 30.70
N PRO A 525 -12.43 -21.29 31.35
CA PRO A 525 -12.60 -21.38 32.80
C PRO A 525 -11.29 -21.16 33.55
N SER A 526 -11.41 -20.88 34.84
CA SER A 526 -10.24 -20.84 35.74
C SER A 526 -9.61 -22.22 35.95
N GLY A 527 -8.33 -22.26 36.33
CA GLY A 527 -7.66 -23.48 36.80
C GLY A 527 -7.12 -24.40 35.71
N CYS A 528 -7.12 -23.97 34.44
CA CYS A 528 -6.49 -24.69 33.35
C CYS A 528 -4.96 -24.72 33.49
N GLN A 529 -4.33 -25.83 33.08
CA GLN A 529 -2.87 -25.94 33.06
C GLN A 529 -2.25 -25.05 31.98
N TYR A 530 -2.90 -25.00 30.81
CA TYR A 530 -2.49 -24.20 29.67
C TYR A 530 -3.68 -23.35 29.21
N TYR A 531 -3.51 -22.03 29.19
CA TYR A 531 -4.53 -21.11 28.69
C TYR A 531 -4.40 -20.88 27.17
N PRO A 532 -5.51 -20.58 26.48
CA PRO A 532 -5.53 -20.50 25.04
C PRO A 532 -4.77 -19.30 24.49
N ILE A 533 -4.10 -19.53 23.38
CA ILE A 533 -3.46 -18.53 22.53
C ILE A 533 -4.09 -18.65 21.13
N MET A 534 -4.55 -17.52 20.58
CA MET A 534 -5.10 -17.50 19.22
C MET A 534 -4.01 -17.69 18.16
N ASP A 535 -4.35 -18.47 17.14
CA ASP A 535 -3.48 -18.89 16.03
C ASP A 535 -3.87 -18.26 14.69
N ALA A 536 -5.12 -17.82 14.58
CA ALA A 536 -5.72 -17.17 13.43
C ALA A 536 -6.90 -16.31 13.94
N PRO A 537 -7.41 -15.36 13.13
CA PRO A 537 -8.60 -14.60 13.50
C PRO A 537 -9.79 -15.51 13.77
N LYS A 538 -10.62 -15.17 14.76
CA LYS A 538 -11.80 -15.96 15.15
C LYS A 538 -13.08 -15.12 15.12
N THR A 539 -14.17 -15.76 14.72
CA THR A 539 -15.54 -15.27 14.91
C THR A 539 -16.24 -16.24 15.84
N LEU A 540 -16.89 -15.75 16.89
CA LEU A 540 -17.60 -16.52 17.92
C LEU A 540 -18.97 -15.89 18.18
N ALA A 541 -19.93 -16.68 18.67
CA ALA A 541 -21.21 -16.13 19.11
C ALA A 541 -21.02 -15.44 20.46
N GLU A 542 -20.62 -16.18 21.48
CA GLU A 542 -20.29 -15.63 22.80
C GLU A 542 -18.88 -16.00 23.24
N LEU A 543 -18.27 -15.13 24.06
CA LEU A 543 -16.99 -15.39 24.72
C LEU A 543 -17.06 -15.01 26.20
N GLU A 544 -16.87 -15.99 27.08
CA GLU A 544 -16.69 -15.81 28.52
C GLU A 544 -15.25 -16.14 28.92
N ILE A 545 -14.53 -15.17 29.50
CA ILE A 545 -13.24 -15.39 30.17
C ILE A 545 -13.47 -15.25 31.67
N GLN A 546 -13.41 -16.35 32.41
CA GLN A 546 -13.68 -16.36 33.84
C GLN A 546 -12.58 -15.69 34.66
N GLN A 547 -12.88 -15.37 35.92
CA GLN A 547 -11.91 -14.85 36.87
C GLN A 547 -10.68 -15.79 36.95
N ASP A 548 -9.47 -15.22 37.03
CA ASP A 548 -8.19 -15.95 37.02
C ASP A 548 -7.89 -16.78 35.75
N ALA A 549 -8.72 -16.66 34.71
CA ALA A 549 -8.45 -17.21 33.38
C ALA A 549 -7.72 -16.19 32.49
N SER A 550 -7.12 -16.65 31.39
CA SER A 550 -6.48 -15.75 30.42
C SER A 550 -6.70 -16.19 28.98
N LEU A 551 -6.80 -15.22 28.07
CA LEU A 551 -6.75 -15.39 26.62
C LEU A 551 -5.75 -14.41 26.01
N SER A 552 -4.83 -14.90 25.18
CA SER A 552 -3.93 -14.06 24.40
C SER A 552 -4.30 -14.09 22.92
N LEU A 553 -4.46 -12.90 22.31
CA LEU A 553 -4.81 -12.77 20.90
C LEU A 553 -3.60 -12.87 19.95
N GLN A 554 -2.36 -12.66 20.41
CA GLN A 554 -1.13 -12.79 19.61
C GLN A 554 -1.18 -12.13 18.21
N GLY A 555 -1.72 -10.92 18.10
CA GLY A 555 -1.83 -10.22 16.83
C GLY A 555 -3.01 -10.65 15.96
N GLN A 556 -3.89 -11.53 16.45
CA GLN A 556 -5.07 -12.01 15.72
C GLN A 556 -6.33 -11.22 16.08
N ASN A 557 -7.18 -10.97 15.08
CA ASN A 557 -8.45 -10.29 15.28
C ASN A 557 -9.51 -11.22 15.89
N LEU A 558 -10.42 -10.64 16.67
CA LEU A 558 -11.55 -11.34 17.27
C LEU A 558 -12.86 -10.64 16.88
N THR A 559 -13.86 -11.40 16.47
CA THR A 559 -15.24 -10.94 16.28
C THR A 559 -16.15 -11.73 17.21
N VAL A 560 -16.98 -11.04 17.98
CA VAL A 560 -18.02 -11.63 18.84
C VAL A 560 -19.37 -11.12 18.36
N SER A 561 -20.24 -12.02 17.88
CA SER A 561 -21.52 -11.64 17.27
C SER A 561 -22.65 -11.45 18.27
N GLU A 562 -22.54 -12.03 19.45
CA GLU A 562 -23.41 -11.79 20.60
C GLU A 562 -22.57 -11.12 21.71
N ASN A 563 -22.51 -11.71 22.91
CA ASN A 563 -21.96 -11.06 24.10
C ASN A 563 -20.52 -11.47 24.40
N ILE A 564 -19.73 -10.53 24.89
CA ILE A 564 -18.42 -10.79 25.51
C ILE A 564 -18.43 -10.45 27.00
N VAL A 565 -18.00 -11.40 27.82
CA VAL A 565 -17.82 -11.21 29.27
C VAL A 565 -16.37 -11.54 29.63
N VAL A 566 -15.62 -10.52 30.03
CA VAL A 566 -14.24 -10.68 30.48
C VAL A 566 -14.18 -10.42 31.98
N LYS A 567 -13.85 -11.43 32.77
CA LYS A 567 -13.53 -11.35 34.22
C LYS A 567 -12.08 -11.70 34.52
N GLY A 568 -11.40 -12.39 33.59
CA GLY A 568 -9.98 -12.70 33.66
C GLY A 568 -9.11 -11.70 32.88
N LEU A 569 -7.98 -12.19 32.35
CA LEU A 569 -7.06 -11.44 31.49
C LEU A 569 -7.42 -11.62 30.01
N LEU A 570 -7.65 -10.52 29.30
CA LEU A 570 -7.60 -10.47 27.83
C LEU A 570 -6.35 -9.69 27.40
N ALA A 571 -5.42 -10.37 26.73
CA ALA A 571 -4.12 -9.81 26.34
C ALA A 571 -4.00 -9.67 24.82
N THR A 572 -3.58 -8.49 24.37
CA THR A 572 -3.26 -8.16 22.97
C THR A 572 -1.76 -7.86 22.84
N SER A 573 -1.17 -8.05 21.66
CA SER A 573 0.26 -7.88 21.40
C SER A 573 0.59 -6.80 20.37
N GLY A 574 -0.41 -6.20 19.71
CA GLY A 574 -0.24 -5.23 18.64
C GLY A 574 -1.50 -4.39 18.40
N ASN A 575 -1.90 -4.30 17.13
CA ASN A 575 -3.03 -3.52 16.64
C ASN A 575 -4.28 -4.37 16.37
N GLU A 576 -4.49 -5.43 17.14
CA GLU A 576 -5.62 -6.33 16.98
C GLU A 576 -6.95 -5.57 16.96
N LEU A 577 -7.85 -6.02 16.09
CA LEU A 577 -9.23 -5.54 16.03
C LEU A 577 -10.13 -6.52 16.76
N ILE A 578 -10.81 -6.03 17.80
CA ILE A 578 -11.85 -6.74 18.53
C ILE A 578 -13.19 -6.12 18.13
N THR A 579 -13.97 -6.82 17.30
CA THR A 579 -15.27 -6.37 16.80
C THR A 579 -16.40 -6.97 17.63
N LEU A 580 -17.27 -6.11 18.14
CA LEU A 580 -18.36 -6.45 19.05
C LEU A 580 -19.71 -6.10 18.40
N LEU A 581 -20.57 -7.10 18.25
CA LEU A 581 -21.93 -6.90 17.71
C LEU A 581 -23.02 -6.96 18.80
N GLY A 582 -22.75 -7.54 19.98
CA GLY A 582 -23.59 -7.49 21.17
C GLY A 582 -22.90 -6.84 22.38
N ASP A 583 -23.37 -7.14 23.60
CA ASP A 583 -22.95 -6.47 24.82
C ASP A 583 -21.52 -6.84 25.24
N ALA A 584 -20.87 -5.94 25.99
CA ALA A 584 -19.50 -6.12 26.43
C ALA A 584 -19.30 -5.70 27.89
N ASP A 585 -18.92 -6.68 28.73
CA ASP A 585 -18.68 -6.48 30.15
C ASP A 585 -17.23 -6.80 30.54
N PHE A 586 -16.50 -5.76 30.96
CA PHE A 586 -15.12 -5.81 31.46
C PHE A 586 -15.02 -5.53 32.97
N THR A 587 -16.13 -5.59 33.72
CA THR A 587 -16.12 -5.38 35.18
C THR A 587 -15.25 -6.42 35.88
N ASP A 588 -14.45 -5.98 36.85
CA ASP A 588 -13.53 -6.81 37.63
C ASP A 588 -12.44 -7.53 36.80
N SER A 589 -12.23 -7.09 35.56
CA SER A 589 -11.31 -7.72 34.61
C SER A 589 -9.93 -7.08 34.59
N HIS A 590 -9.00 -7.73 33.88
CA HIS A 590 -7.70 -7.16 33.51
C HIS A 590 -7.59 -7.15 31.98
N PHE A 591 -7.37 -5.97 31.39
CA PHE A 591 -7.22 -5.82 29.95
C PHE A 591 -5.85 -5.22 29.64
N GLU A 592 -5.09 -5.88 28.76
CA GLU A 592 -3.78 -5.42 28.29
C GLU A 592 -3.90 -5.03 26.81
N PRO A 593 -4.34 -3.78 26.51
CA PRO A 593 -4.79 -3.38 25.17
C PRO A 593 -3.69 -3.16 24.13
N SER A 594 -2.39 -3.21 24.45
CA SER A 594 -1.32 -2.81 23.52
C SER A 594 -1.71 -1.53 22.71
N VAL A 595 -1.91 -1.64 21.39
CA VAL A 595 -2.52 -0.60 20.53
C VAL A 595 -3.79 -1.11 19.81
N ALA A 596 -4.49 -2.06 20.41
CA ALA A 596 -5.69 -2.71 19.91
C ALA A 596 -6.91 -1.77 19.84
N THR A 597 -7.84 -2.12 18.97
CA THR A 597 -9.11 -1.39 18.77
C THR A 597 -10.28 -2.24 19.24
N ILE A 598 -11.09 -1.70 20.17
CA ILE A 598 -12.44 -2.18 20.44
C ILE A 598 -13.39 -1.47 19.48
N ARG A 599 -14.06 -2.22 18.61
CA ARG A 599 -15.00 -1.69 17.62
C ARG A 599 -16.41 -2.18 17.89
N PHE A 600 -17.34 -1.25 18.05
CA PHE A 600 -18.77 -1.53 18.06
C PHE A 600 -19.32 -1.44 16.64
N SER A 601 -20.01 -2.48 16.20
CA SER A 601 -20.60 -2.60 14.86
C SER A 601 -21.94 -3.35 14.87
N GLY A 602 -22.59 -3.43 16.02
CA GLY A 602 -23.91 -4.05 16.17
C GLY A 602 -25.01 -3.28 15.42
N LEU A 603 -26.12 -3.98 15.17
CA LEU A 603 -27.34 -3.41 14.61
C LEU A 603 -28.41 -3.11 15.67
N ASP A 604 -28.35 -3.81 16.80
CA ASP A 604 -29.21 -3.64 17.97
C ASP A 604 -28.55 -2.71 19.01
N ASP A 605 -29.29 -2.36 20.06
CA ASP A 605 -28.72 -1.64 21.21
C ASP A 605 -27.63 -2.51 21.87
N GLN A 606 -26.49 -1.91 22.22
CA GLN A 606 -25.34 -2.56 22.87
C GLN A 606 -25.00 -1.84 24.17
N GLU A 607 -24.82 -2.60 25.24
CA GLU A 607 -24.26 -2.11 26.51
C GLU A 607 -22.74 -2.33 26.55
N PHE A 608 -22.00 -1.28 26.90
CA PHE A 608 -20.57 -1.35 27.19
C PHE A 608 -20.27 -0.96 28.63
N ASN A 609 -19.81 -1.95 29.39
CA ASN A 609 -19.32 -1.79 30.74
C ASN A 609 -17.79 -1.90 30.77
N GLY A 610 -17.11 -0.75 30.63
CA GLY A 610 -15.64 -0.67 30.57
C GLY A 610 -14.91 -0.93 31.89
N GLY A 611 -15.61 -1.21 33.00
CA GLY A 611 -15.01 -1.65 34.27
C GLY A 611 -14.02 -0.68 34.94
N GLY A 612 -13.97 0.59 34.54
CA GLY A 612 -12.94 1.54 35.01
C GLY A 612 -11.57 1.35 34.35
N LEU A 613 -11.47 0.54 33.31
CA LEU A 613 -10.21 0.19 32.66
C LEU A 613 -9.75 1.25 31.65
N TYR A 614 -8.52 1.06 31.19
CA TYR A 614 -7.94 1.81 30.10
C TYR A 614 -8.03 1.01 28.79
N PHE A 615 -8.44 1.68 27.73
CA PHE A 615 -8.49 1.17 26.36
C PHE A 615 -7.55 1.99 25.47
N TYR A 616 -6.96 1.38 24.44
CA TYR A 616 -6.19 2.18 23.49
C TYR A 616 -7.15 2.94 22.56
N ARG A 617 -7.88 2.24 21.70
CA ARG A 617 -8.86 2.85 20.79
C ARG A 617 -10.24 2.20 20.96
N ILE A 618 -11.25 3.05 21.11
CA ILE A 618 -12.66 2.66 21.00
C ILE A 618 -13.23 3.31 19.74
N GLU A 619 -13.84 2.50 18.89
CA GLU A 619 -14.45 2.94 17.64
C GLU A 619 -15.92 2.54 17.59
N VAL A 620 -16.81 3.49 17.31
CA VAL A 620 -18.26 3.25 17.23
C VAL A 620 -18.73 3.43 15.79
N LEU A 621 -19.09 2.31 15.14
CA LEU A 621 -19.53 2.25 13.75
C LEU A 621 -20.98 1.78 13.57
N ASN A 622 -21.70 1.45 14.64
CA ASN A 622 -23.10 1.01 14.64
C ASN A 622 -23.97 1.80 13.65
N GLU A 623 -24.52 1.13 12.63
CA GLU A 623 -25.38 1.80 11.65
C GLU A 623 -26.81 2.03 12.17
N SER A 624 -27.19 1.24 13.18
CA SER A 624 -28.43 1.33 13.95
C SER A 624 -28.17 0.87 15.39
N GLY A 625 -29.15 1.04 16.26
CA GLY A 625 -28.98 0.76 17.68
C GLY A 625 -28.15 1.81 18.41
N THR A 626 -28.26 1.78 19.72
CA THR A 626 -27.60 2.69 20.65
C THR A 626 -26.40 1.99 21.28
N VAL A 627 -25.26 2.67 21.40
CA VAL A 627 -24.16 2.18 22.26
C VAL A 627 -24.24 2.88 23.61
N GLU A 628 -24.59 2.13 24.65
CA GLU A 628 -24.78 2.62 26.02
C GLU A 628 -23.53 2.35 26.88
N PHE A 629 -22.86 3.42 27.29
CA PHE A 629 -21.71 3.38 28.19
C PHE A 629 -22.20 3.45 29.64
N VAL A 630 -22.13 2.33 30.36
CA VAL A 630 -22.76 2.20 31.70
C VAL A 630 -21.79 2.27 32.88
N ASN A 631 -20.48 2.36 32.60
CA ASN A 631 -19.44 2.48 33.62
C ASN A 631 -18.33 3.42 33.14
N SER A 632 -17.54 3.93 34.09
CA SER A 632 -16.40 4.81 33.78
C SER A 632 -15.32 4.02 33.02
N PHE A 633 -14.59 4.70 32.15
CA PHE A 633 -13.41 4.16 31.47
C PHE A 633 -12.50 5.30 31.02
N SER A 634 -11.27 4.94 30.66
CA SER A 634 -10.34 5.84 29.99
C SER A 634 -9.92 5.27 28.64
N ALA A 635 -9.68 6.14 27.65
CA ALA A 635 -9.17 5.72 26.36
C ALA A 635 -8.18 6.72 25.75
N GLU A 636 -7.20 6.22 24.99
CA GLU A 636 -6.33 7.09 24.19
C GLU A 636 -7.11 7.70 23.02
N GLU A 637 -7.98 6.94 22.35
CA GLU A 637 -8.85 7.43 21.28
C GLU A 637 -10.30 6.96 21.48
N LEU A 638 -11.26 7.89 21.35
CA LEU A 638 -12.66 7.58 21.09
C LEU A 638 -13.03 8.16 19.72
N VAL A 639 -13.34 7.26 18.79
CA VAL A 639 -13.58 7.57 17.38
C VAL A 639 -15.01 7.23 16.99
N CYS A 640 -15.69 8.18 16.38
CA CYS A 640 -16.98 7.97 15.71
C CYS A 640 -16.99 8.77 14.41
N GLU A 641 -16.93 8.07 13.28
CA GLU A 641 -17.08 8.67 11.95
C GLU A 641 -18.42 8.24 11.35
N ALA A 642 -19.23 9.22 10.98
CA ALA A 642 -20.56 9.05 10.41
C ALA A 642 -20.69 9.95 9.17
N PRO A 643 -20.03 9.62 8.04
CA PRO A 643 -20.23 10.37 6.80
C PRO A 643 -21.69 10.28 6.33
N ASP A 644 -22.35 9.16 6.63
CA ASP A 644 -23.77 8.87 6.46
C ASP A 644 -24.31 8.02 7.63
N GLY A 645 -25.63 7.92 7.75
CA GLY A 645 -26.31 7.18 8.84
C GLY A 645 -26.28 7.91 10.19
N ILE A 646 -26.98 7.37 11.19
CA ILE A 646 -27.01 7.92 12.56
C ILE A 646 -26.05 7.11 13.45
N ARG A 647 -25.42 7.77 14.42
CA ARG A 647 -24.68 7.14 15.52
C ARG A 647 -25.25 7.67 16.83
N ASP A 648 -25.78 6.80 17.69
CA ASP A 648 -26.33 7.17 18.99
C ASP A 648 -25.46 6.60 20.11
N LEU A 649 -24.71 7.49 20.79
CA LEU A 649 -23.87 7.15 21.92
C LEU A 649 -24.49 7.74 23.19
N ARG A 650 -24.79 6.89 24.17
CA ARG A 650 -25.40 7.32 25.42
C ARG A 650 -24.56 6.94 26.62
N PHE A 651 -24.50 7.84 27.59
CA PHE A 651 -23.63 7.72 28.74
C PHE A 651 -24.45 7.75 30.02
N LYS A 652 -24.24 6.78 30.90
CA LYS A 652 -24.90 6.74 32.20
C LYS A 652 -24.51 7.96 33.04
N GLU A 653 -25.44 8.49 33.81
CA GLU A 653 -25.19 9.63 34.67
C GLU A 653 -24.03 9.40 35.64
N SER A 654 -23.28 10.47 35.94
CA SER A 654 -22.16 10.48 36.89
C SER A 654 -20.94 9.63 36.55
N ILE A 655 -20.93 8.86 35.46
CA ILE A 655 -19.70 8.20 35.00
C ILE A 655 -18.68 9.24 34.54
N VAL A 656 -17.40 8.88 34.59
CA VAL A 656 -16.31 9.68 34.04
C VAL A 656 -15.75 8.97 32.83
N VAL A 657 -15.82 9.63 31.68
CA VAL A 657 -15.22 9.18 30.43
C VAL A 657 -13.99 10.05 30.16
N GLU A 658 -12.81 9.51 30.41
CA GLU A 658 -11.54 10.21 30.20
C GLU A 658 -10.93 9.85 28.84
N ILE A 659 -10.92 10.82 27.93
CA ILE A 659 -10.51 10.61 26.54
C ILE A 659 -9.34 11.52 26.20
N ASN A 660 -8.23 10.95 25.74
CA ASN A 660 -7.15 11.77 25.21
C ASN A 660 -7.55 12.38 23.86
N ASN A 661 -7.85 11.56 22.85
CA ASN A 661 -8.25 12.00 21.52
C ASN A 661 -9.72 11.72 21.24
N LEU A 662 -10.53 12.78 21.20
CA LEU A 662 -11.95 12.73 20.87
C LEU A 662 -12.15 13.06 19.39
N ILE A 663 -12.48 12.07 18.57
CA ILE A 663 -12.68 12.21 17.13
C ILE A 663 -14.14 11.89 16.81
N MET A 664 -14.92 12.90 16.50
CA MET A 664 -16.33 12.84 16.15
C MET A 664 -16.55 13.55 14.82
N ARG A 665 -16.83 12.80 13.75
CA ARG A 665 -16.94 13.32 12.39
C ARG A 665 -18.29 12.96 11.78
N GLY A 666 -19.28 13.80 12.01
CA GLY A 666 -20.61 13.70 11.45
C GLY A 666 -20.85 14.64 10.26
N GLN A 667 -22.11 14.73 9.84
CA GLN A 667 -22.59 15.60 8.77
C GLN A 667 -22.71 17.05 9.20
N ASP A 668 -22.40 17.95 8.27
CA ASP A 668 -22.51 19.41 8.46
C ASP A 668 -23.94 19.90 8.68
N ILE A 669 -24.90 19.18 8.13
CA ILE A 669 -26.32 19.50 8.17
C ILE A 669 -27.03 18.31 8.77
N GLY A 670 -27.86 18.55 9.79
CA GLY A 670 -28.65 17.52 10.46
C GLY A 670 -28.01 16.92 11.70
N GLN A 671 -26.68 16.99 11.85
CA GLN A 671 -25.89 16.46 12.97
C GLN A 671 -26.28 15.02 13.33
N ASN A 672 -25.59 14.04 12.75
CA ASN A 672 -25.96 12.63 12.80
C ASN A 672 -25.23 11.80 13.86
N ILE A 673 -24.35 12.42 14.66
CA ILE A 673 -23.74 11.79 15.84
C ILE A 673 -24.37 12.39 17.09
N PHE A 674 -25.06 11.56 17.89
CA PHE A 674 -25.69 11.96 19.14
C PHE A 674 -24.82 11.58 20.33
N LEU A 675 -24.56 12.57 21.19
CA LEU A 675 -23.90 12.37 22.49
C LEU A 675 -24.88 12.78 23.60
N ARG A 676 -25.43 11.80 24.33
CA ARG A 676 -26.53 12.02 25.30
C ARG A 676 -26.26 11.36 26.65
N GLY A 677 -26.88 11.87 27.71
CA GLY A 677 -27.06 11.09 28.94
C GLY A 677 -28.14 10.00 28.75
N LEU A 678 -28.05 8.89 29.49
CA LEU A 678 -29.12 7.87 29.53
C LEU A 678 -30.42 8.42 30.14
N SER A 679 -30.29 9.31 31.12
CA SER A 679 -31.42 9.96 31.81
C SER A 679 -31.48 11.45 31.44
N ASP A 680 -32.60 11.89 30.87
CA ASP A 680 -32.79 13.28 30.44
C ASP A 680 -32.58 14.28 31.59
N GLY A 681 -31.73 15.28 31.38
CA GLY A 681 -31.42 16.33 32.35
C GLY A 681 -30.37 15.95 33.40
N GLN A 682 -29.83 14.73 33.38
CA GLN A 682 -28.72 14.30 34.24
C GLN A 682 -27.41 14.27 33.45
N ARG A 683 -26.38 14.98 33.92
CA ARG A 683 -25.11 15.06 33.20
C ARG A 683 -24.25 13.80 33.33
N TRP A 684 -23.61 13.43 32.24
CA TRP A 684 -22.42 12.57 32.23
C TRP A 684 -21.15 13.44 32.16
N ASN A 685 -20.00 12.91 32.62
CA ASN A 685 -18.77 13.70 32.70
C ASN A 685 -17.78 13.28 31.60
N LEU A 686 -17.38 14.24 30.78
CA LEU A 686 -16.31 14.10 29.80
C LEU A 686 -15.03 14.77 30.31
N LYS A 687 -13.95 14.01 30.41
CA LYS A 687 -12.62 14.58 30.65
C LYS A 687 -11.80 14.44 29.38
N SER A 688 -11.94 15.41 28.47
CA SER A 688 -11.11 15.47 27.26
C SER A 688 -9.78 16.14 27.57
N VAL A 689 -8.67 15.42 27.38
CA VAL A 689 -7.32 15.84 27.82
C VAL A 689 -6.31 16.01 26.67
N GLY A 690 -6.71 15.75 25.43
CA GLY A 690 -5.86 15.86 24.24
C GLY A 690 -6.59 16.41 23.02
N TYR A 691 -6.41 15.76 21.87
CA TYR A 691 -6.96 16.22 20.58
C TYR A 691 -8.48 16.13 20.56
N ARG A 692 -9.15 17.14 19.99
CA ARG A 692 -10.60 17.17 19.79
C ARG A 692 -10.90 17.55 18.34
N SER A 693 -11.37 16.58 17.55
CA SER A 693 -11.91 16.79 16.21
C SER A 693 -13.41 16.56 16.29
N VAL A 694 -14.19 17.60 16.56
CA VAL A 694 -15.62 17.45 16.81
C VAL A 694 -16.43 18.25 15.81
N ARG A 695 -17.14 17.54 14.94
CA ARG A 695 -17.94 18.12 13.85
C ARG A 695 -19.21 17.32 13.62
N GLY A 696 -20.31 18.01 13.31
CA GLY A 696 -21.57 17.33 12.97
C GLY A 696 -22.20 16.57 14.13
N VAL A 697 -21.94 16.98 15.38
CA VAL A 697 -22.49 16.33 16.57
C VAL A 697 -23.69 17.09 17.12
N ASP A 698 -24.62 16.37 17.75
CA ASP A 698 -25.68 16.94 18.58
C ASP A 698 -25.47 16.45 20.03
N VAL A 699 -25.16 17.39 20.92
CA VAL A 699 -24.73 17.10 22.30
C VAL A 699 -25.79 17.58 23.30
N LYS A 700 -26.06 16.77 24.32
CA LYS A 700 -26.94 17.12 25.44
C LYS A 700 -26.46 16.45 26.72
N ASP A 701 -26.65 17.15 27.84
CA ASP A 701 -26.36 16.66 29.19
C ASP A 701 -24.88 16.24 29.39
N CYS A 702 -23.91 16.99 28.84
CA CYS A 702 -22.48 16.71 29.01
C CYS A 702 -21.79 17.78 29.87
N ASP A 703 -21.10 17.36 30.94
CA ASP A 703 -20.14 18.22 31.65
C ASP A 703 -18.71 17.92 31.21
N ALA A 704 -18.13 18.79 30.38
CA ALA A 704 -16.74 18.67 29.94
C ALA A 704 -15.74 19.48 30.80
N SER A 705 -16.19 20.05 31.93
CA SER A 705 -15.43 21.06 32.70
C SER A 705 -14.16 20.52 33.37
N SER A 706 -14.04 19.20 33.52
CA SER A 706 -12.81 18.56 34.01
C SER A 706 -11.69 18.45 32.96
N GLY A 707 -11.99 18.75 31.69
CA GLY A 707 -11.04 18.72 30.57
C GLY A 707 -10.93 20.07 29.86
N PHE A 708 -10.37 20.06 28.65
CA PHE A 708 -10.31 21.23 27.78
C PHE A 708 -11.68 21.55 27.16
N VAL A 709 -11.92 22.84 26.85
CA VAL A 709 -13.13 23.33 26.17
C VAL A 709 -13.36 22.57 24.87
N VAL A 710 -14.51 21.94 24.63
CA VAL A 710 -14.73 21.20 23.38
C VAL A 710 -15.32 22.11 22.31
N ASN A 711 -14.51 22.43 21.28
CA ASN A 711 -14.94 23.20 20.13
C ASN A 711 -15.67 22.29 19.13
N ALA A 712 -16.96 22.53 18.91
CA ALA A 712 -17.82 21.71 18.06
C ALA A 712 -18.25 22.50 16.81
N ILE A 713 -17.75 22.07 15.64
CA ILE A 713 -17.99 22.75 14.35
C ILE A 713 -19.23 22.15 13.68
N ASN A 714 -20.06 22.97 13.03
CA ASN A 714 -21.32 22.55 12.40
C ASN A 714 -22.12 21.60 13.30
N SER A 715 -22.23 21.97 14.57
CA SER A 715 -22.74 21.12 15.64
C SER A 715 -23.88 21.79 16.39
N LYS A 716 -24.68 21.00 17.09
CA LYS A 716 -25.89 21.46 17.77
C LYS A 716 -25.76 21.27 19.28
N ASP A 717 -26.05 22.35 20.01
CA ASP A 717 -26.25 22.32 21.45
C ASP A 717 -27.73 22.05 21.74
N SER A 718 -28.07 20.82 22.17
CA SER A 718 -29.42 20.46 22.60
C SER A 718 -29.66 20.66 24.10
N GLY A 719 -28.74 21.34 24.80
CA GLY A 719 -28.92 21.86 26.15
C GLY A 719 -28.15 21.12 27.24
N ASN A 720 -28.00 21.81 28.36
CA ASN A 720 -27.35 21.32 29.58
C ASN A 720 -25.87 20.91 29.44
N ASN A 721 -25.16 21.49 28.47
CA ASN A 721 -23.74 21.25 28.23
C ASN A 721 -22.86 22.30 28.95
N LEU A 722 -21.74 21.88 29.53
CA LEU A 722 -20.73 22.77 30.13
C LEU A 722 -19.35 22.56 29.48
N ASN A 723 -18.60 23.65 29.31
CA ASN A 723 -17.26 23.65 28.71
C ASN A 723 -17.24 23.20 27.23
N TRP A 724 -18.29 23.58 26.48
CA TRP A 724 -18.42 23.38 25.03
C TRP A 724 -18.55 24.73 24.33
N GLU A 725 -17.90 24.90 23.18
CA GLU A 725 -18.06 26.05 22.27
C GLU A 725 -18.63 25.55 20.95
N PHE A 726 -19.88 25.94 20.63
CA PHE A 726 -20.57 25.51 19.41
C PHE A 726 -20.50 26.57 18.31
N ASN A 727 -20.02 26.16 17.13
CA ASN A 727 -19.95 26.98 15.91
C ASN A 727 -19.24 28.35 16.09
N PRO A 728 -17.98 28.39 16.55
CA PRO A 728 -17.23 29.64 16.69
C PRO A 728 -17.03 30.36 15.35
N ALA A 729 -16.84 31.68 15.38
CA ALA A 729 -16.63 32.50 14.17
C ALA A 729 -15.23 32.27 13.53
N VAL A 730 -15.17 32.17 12.20
CA VAL A 730 -13.95 31.82 11.44
C VAL A 730 -13.72 32.78 10.26
N SER A 731 -12.47 33.24 10.08
CA SER A 731 -11.99 33.97 8.89
C SER A 731 -11.48 32.98 7.83
N VAL A 732 -12.02 33.05 6.61
CA VAL A 732 -11.73 32.10 5.53
C VAL A 732 -10.86 32.75 4.45
N TRP A 733 -9.77 32.09 4.08
CA TRP A 733 -8.88 32.53 2.99
C TRP A 733 -9.49 32.26 1.61
N THR A 734 -9.56 33.28 0.77
CA THR A 734 -9.96 33.15 -0.65
C THR A 734 -8.76 33.23 -1.60
N GLY A 735 -7.79 34.11 -1.31
CA GLY A 735 -6.62 34.36 -2.14
C GLY A 735 -6.91 35.06 -3.49
N ASP A 736 -8.06 35.74 -3.61
CA ASP A 736 -8.51 36.36 -4.86
C ASP A 736 -7.65 37.55 -5.32
N ALA A 737 -7.05 38.28 -4.38
CA ALA A 737 -6.18 39.43 -4.60
C ALA A 737 -4.68 39.09 -4.49
N GLY A 738 -4.31 37.82 -4.67
CA GLY A 738 -2.93 37.33 -4.65
C GLY A 738 -2.61 36.50 -3.40
N ASN A 739 -1.33 36.23 -3.15
CA ASN A 739 -0.89 35.28 -2.13
C ASN A 739 -0.52 35.89 -0.77
N ASN A 740 -0.55 37.22 -0.61
CA ASN A 740 -0.11 37.86 0.63
C ASN A 740 -1.20 37.78 1.72
N PHE A 741 -0.85 37.23 2.89
CA PHE A 741 -1.72 37.16 4.07
C PHE A 741 -2.31 38.53 4.47
N ASN A 742 -1.51 39.60 4.37
CA ASN A 742 -1.87 40.92 4.86
C ASN A 742 -2.80 41.72 3.90
N THR A 743 -3.25 41.13 2.80
CA THR A 743 -4.19 41.78 1.87
C THR A 743 -5.62 41.53 2.34
N SER A 744 -6.35 42.58 2.77
CA SER A 744 -7.71 42.46 3.32
C SER A 744 -8.71 41.78 2.38
N ALA A 745 -8.58 42.02 1.07
CA ALA A 745 -9.44 41.46 0.02
C ALA A 745 -9.25 39.94 -0.20
N ASN A 746 -8.31 39.29 0.49
CA ASN A 746 -8.12 37.84 0.44
C ASN A 746 -8.93 37.07 1.50
N TRP A 747 -9.74 37.75 2.31
CA TRP A 747 -10.42 37.17 3.46
C TRP A 747 -11.93 37.34 3.40
N ILE A 748 -12.66 36.35 3.94
CA ILE A 748 -14.10 36.42 4.20
C ILE A 748 -14.35 36.15 5.69
N PRO A 749 -15.04 37.04 6.43
CA PRO A 749 -15.42 38.38 6.00
C PRO A 749 -14.20 39.26 5.67
N GLU A 750 -14.38 40.30 4.84
CA GLU A 750 -13.29 41.18 4.41
C GLU A 750 -12.61 41.84 5.62
N GLY A 751 -11.30 41.60 5.77
CA GLY A 751 -10.52 42.07 6.90
C GLY A 751 -9.32 41.16 7.15
N VAL A 752 -8.17 41.73 7.50
CA VAL A 752 -6.97 40.94 7.82
C VAL A 752 -7.18 40.28 9.20
N PRO A 753 -7.00 38.95 9.33
CA PRO A 753 -7.11 38.26 10.62
C PRO A 753 -6.12 38.82 11.65
N SER A 754 -6.53 38.79 12.91
CA SER A 754 -5.77 39.31 14.07
C SER A 754 -5.53 38.21 15.11
N GLU A 755 -4.94 38.57 16.26
CA GLU A 755 -4.68 37.65 17.38
C GLU A 755 -5.94 36.95 17.92
N ASN A 756 -7.14 37.50 17.70
CA ASN A 756 -8.41 36.91 18.13
C ASN A 756 -9.11 36.11 17.02
N SER A 757 -8.50 35.97 15.84
CA SER A 757 -9.12 35.34 14.68
C SER A 757 -8.79 33.85 14.60
N ARG A 758 -9.83 33.02 14.46
CA ARG A 758 -9.70 31.65 13.96
C ARG A 758 -9.65 31.69 12.44
N VAL A 759 -8.64 31.08 11.84
CA VAL A 759 -8.42 31.12 10.39
C VAL A 759 -8.63 29.74 9.78
N LEU A 760 -9.38 29.68 8.67
CA LEU A 760 -9.47 28.51 7.81
C LEU A 760 -8.87 28.84 6.44
N VAL A 761 -7.95 27.98 5.98
CA VAL A 761 -7.41 28.01 4.63
C VAL A 761 -7.77 26.70 3.96
N ASP A 762 -8.79 26.72 3.10
CA ASP A 762 -9.21 25.55 2.30
C ASP A 762 -9.41 26.00 0.85
N SER A 763 -8.31 26.42 0.22
CA SER A 763 -8.30 26.97 -1.13
C SER A 763 -7.01 26.55 -1.83
N PRO A 764 -7.06 26.20 -3.13
CA PRO A 764 -5.86 25.88 -3.90
C PRO A 764 -4.93 27.09 -4.11
N LYS A 765 -5.38 28.31 -3.77
CA LYS A 765 -4.59 29.52 -3.92
C LYS A 765 -3.61 29.65 -2.76
N ALA A 766 -2.31 29.62 -3.10
CA ALA A 766 -1.24 29.69 -2.12
C ALA A 766 -1.31 30.95 -1.24
N MET A 767 -1.06 30.79 0.05
CA MET A 767 -0.93 31.87 1.02
C MET A 767 0.53 32.02 1.47
N VAL A 768 1.01 33.25 1.63
CA VAL A 768 2.36 33.59 2.07
C VAL A 768 2.29 34.56 3.26
N ILE A 769 2.91 34.18 4.37
CA ILE A 769 3.15 35.04 5.54
C ILE A 769 4.60 35.52 5.46
N SER A 770 4.81 36.81 5.18
CA SER A 770 6.13 37.42 4.96
C SER A 770 6.55 38.42 6.05
N SER A 771 5.71 38.61 7.07
CA SER A 771 5.94 39.41 8.27
C SER A 771 5.35 38.68 9.48
N PRO A 772 5.72 39.01 10.73
CA PRO A 772 5.18 38.33 11.90
C PRO A 772 3.64 38.41 11.97
N VAL A 773 3.00 37.29 12.31
CA VAL A 773 1.54 37.16 12.44
C VAL A 773 1.19 36.44 13.74
N THR A 774 0.19 36.95 14.45
CA THR A 774 -0.43 36.28 15.61
C THR A 774 -1.88 35.95 15.29
N LEU A 775 -2.32 34.72 15.56
CA LEU A 775 -3.69 34.24 15.37
C LEU A 775 -4.21 33.55 16.62
N LEU A 776 -5.53 33.40 16.71
CA LEU A 776 -6.13 32.54 17.73
C LEU A 776 -5.99 31.07 17.33
N GLU A 777 -6.39 30.70 16.10
CA GLU A 777 -6.29 29.34 15.57
C GLU A 777 -5.99 29.35 14.08
N LEU A 778 -5.30 28.33 13.56
CA LEU A 778 -5.07 28.15 12.12
C LEU A 778 -5.43 26.72 11.69
N THR A 779 -6.46 26.59 10.86
CA THR A 779 -6.83 25.34 10.18
C THR A 779 -6.49 25.41 8.69
N VAL A 780 -5.88 24.35 8.16
CA VAL A 780 -5.41 24.27 6.78
C VAL A 780 -5.91 22.98 6.12
N GLY A 781 -6.48 23.10 4.92
CA GLY A 781 -7.04 22.02 4.10
C GLY A 781 -8.36 21.47 4.62
N GLY A 782 -8.62 20.20 4.30
CA GLY A 782 -9.89 19.51 4.60
C GLY A 782 -10.85 19.42 3.41
N GLY A 783 -10.62 20.19 2.35
CA GLY A 783 -11.34 20.09 1.09
C GLY A 783 -10.72 19.11 0.09
N ILE A 784 -11.34 19.05 -1.10
CA ILE A 784 -10.91 18.18 -2.21
C ILE A 784 -9.61 18.65 -2.87
N ASP A 785 -9.31 19.94 -2.78
CA ASP A 785 -8.17 20.58 -3.43
C ASP A 785 -6.94 20.65 -2.52
N LYS A 786 -5.75 20.63 -3.12
CA LYS A 786 -4.49 20.81 -2.39
C LYS A 786 -4.33 22.25 -1.94
N THR A 787 -4.22 22.47 -0.64
CA THR A 787 -4.00 23.78 -0.03
C THR A 787 -2.55 23.93 0.42
N GLN A 788 -1.93 25.08 0.15
CA GLN A 788 -0.55 25.35 0.55
C GLN A 788 -0.38 26.73 1.22
N ILE A 789 0.31 26.74 2.36
CA ILE A 789 0.72 27.95 3.07
C ILE A 789 2.26 27.96 3.17
N THR A 790 2.87 29.12 2.92
CA THR A 790 4.31 29.35 3.15
C THR A 790 4.54 30.46 4.17
N VAL A 791 5.15 30.10 5.29
CA VAL A 791 5.47 30.97 6.42
C VAL A 791 6.96 31.32 6.35
N GLN A 792 7.24 32.54 5.89
CA GLN A 792 8.59 33.10 5.70
C GLN A 792 9.06 33.95 6.88
N ASP A 793 8.18 34.24 7.84
CA ASP A 793 8.45 34.97 9.09
C ASP A 793 7.71 34.31 10.27
N THR A 794 7.85 34.82 11.49
CA THR A 794 7.32 34.21 12.72
C THR A 794 5.80 34.10 12.69
N LEU A 795 5.26 32.89 12.92
CA LEU A 795 3.84 32.66 13.17
C LEU A 795 3.63 32.30 14.64
N THR A 796 2.73 33.01 15.33
CA THR A 796 2.30 32.70 16.69
C THR A 796 0.81 32.36 16.69
N VAL A 797 0.42 31.25 17.30
CA VAL A 797 -0.98 30.82 17.38
C VAL A 797 -1.33 30.49 18.84
N SER A 798 -2.30 31.20 19.42
CA SER A 798 -2.64 31.06 20.85
C SER A 798 -3.45 29.79 21.18
N GLU A 799 -4.11 29.20 20.19
CA GLU A 799 -4.74 27.90 20.31
C GLU A 799 -4.03 26.89 19.40
N ASN A 800 -4.76 26.30 18.44
CA ASN A 800 -4.28 25.16 17.69
C ASN A 800 -3.80 25.55 16.30
N ILE A 801 -2.84 24.77 15.78
CA ILE A 801 -2.66 24.62 14.34
C ILE A 801 -3.19 23.25 13.95
N ILE A 802 -4.09 23.21 12.96
CA ILE A 802 -4.71 21.99 12.45
C ILE A 802 -4.37 21.86 10.96
N VAL A 803 -3.64 20.82 10.60
CA VAL A 803 -3.24 20.51 9.22
C VAL A 803 -3.99 19.26 8.78
N LEU A 804 -5.04 19.46 7.98
CA LEU A 804 -5.95 18.42 7.53
C LEU A 804 -5.44 17.75 6.24
N THR A 805 -6.18 16.77 5.73
CA THR A 805 -5.92 16.14 4.42
C THR A 805 -5.76 17.19 3.32
N ASN A 806 -4.89 16.91 2.34
CA ASN A 806 -4.56 17.79 1.21
C ASN A 806 -3.90 19.12 1.61
N ALA A 807 -3.55 19.34 2.88
CA ALA A 807 -2.86 20.54 3.34
C ALA A 807 -1.34 20.39 3.32
N THR A 808 -0.63 21.45 2.93
CA THR A 808 0.81 21.61 3.15
C THR A 808 1.10 22.93 3.87
N LEU A 809 1.61 22.84 5.10
CA LEU A 809 2.11 23.98 5.86
C LEU A 809 3.65 24.02 5.76
N ILE A 810 4.18 25.04 5.11
CA ILE A 810 5.63 25.25 4.94
C ILE A 810 6.11 26.29 5.96
N LEU A 811 6.92 25.87 6.92
CA LEU A 811 7.51 26.71 7.97
C LEU A 811 9.00 26.94 7.70
N ASN A 812 9.40 28.16 7.38
CA ASN A 812 10.81 28.50 7.14
C ASN A 812 11.46 29.21 8.33
N LYS A 813 10.66 29.65 9.32
CA LYS A 813 11.11 30.42 10.49
C LYS A 813 10.51 29.86 11.79
N PRO A 814 11.16 30.14 12.94
CA PRO A 814 10.64 29.74 14.23
C PRO A 814 9.19 30.19 14.42
N SER A 815 8.34 29.28 14.86
CA SER A 815 6.91 29.52 15.08
C SER A 815 6.47 28.95 16.42
N ASN A 816 5.48 29.60 17.05
CA ASN A 816 5.00 29.28 18.39
C ASN A 816 3.52 28.91 18.35
N ILE A 817 3.15 27.87 19.11
CA ILE A 817 1.78 27.39 19.28
C ILE A 817 1.54 27.27 20.78
N GLU A 818 0.61 28.03 21.34
CA GLU A 818 0.35 28.01 22.79
C GLU A 818 -0.58 26.86 23.21
N ASN A 819 -1.25 26.21 22.26
CA ASN A 819 -1.97 24.95 22.51
C ASN A 819 -1.42 23.83 21.61
N ASN A 820 -2.23 23.19 20.76
CA ASN A 820 -1.84 21.94 20.10
C ASN A 820 -1.45 22.12 18.62
N LEU A 821 -0.53 21.30 18.12
CA LEU A 821 -0.36 21.06 16.69
C LEU A 821 -1.00 19.72 16.34
N ILE A 822 -1.88 19.71 15.35
CA ILE A 822 -2.60 18.53 14.89
C ILE A 822 -2.30 18.35 13.41
N ILE A 823 -1.88 17.15 13.02
CA ILE A 823 -1.62 16.78 11.64
C ILE A 823 -2.43 15.52 11.34
N ALA A 824 -3.53 15.68 10.61
CA ALA A 824 -4.40 14.57 10.22
C ALA A 824 -3.79 13.76 9.06
N GLY A 825 -4.37 12.60 8.77
CA GLY A 825 -3.98 11.77 7.63
C GLY A 825 -3.98 12.55 6.30
N GLY A 826 -2.85 12.53 5.60
CA GLY A 826 -2.63 13.28 4.35
C GLY A 826 -2.26 14.77 4.54
N GLY A 827 -2.18 15.26 5.78
CA GLY A 827 -1.63 16.58 6.10
C GLY A 827 -0.11 16.58 6.17
N LEU A 828 0.53 17.67 5.72
CA LEU A 828 1.99 17.80 5.66
C LEU A 828 2.48 19.10 6.29
N VAL A 829 3.38 19.00 7.26
CA VAL A 829 4.22 20.11 7.74
C VAL A 829 5.64 19.92 7.19
N THR A 830 6.19 20.94 6.55
CA THR A 830 7.53 20.90 5.93
C THR A 830 8.23 22.26 6.01
N HIS A 831 9.45 22.38 5.50
CA HIS A 831 10.12 23.66 5.27
C HIS A 831 10.60 23.75 3.82
N SER A 832 10.85 24.94 3.29
CA SER A 832 11.37 25.10 1.92
C SER A 832 12.78 24.51 1.80
N GLY A 833 13.14 24.00 0.62
CA GLY A 833 14.49 23.45 0.38
C GLY A 833 15.59 24.47 0.68
N ASN A 834 16.73 24.00 1.17
CA ASN A 834 17.91 24.83 1.40
C ASN A 834 18.87 24.79 0.20
N SER A 835 19.80 25.75 0.18
CA SER A 835 20.87 25.84 -0.82
C SER A 835 22.21 25.48 -0.18
N GLY A 836 23.28 26.24 -0.45
CA GLY A 836 24.55 26.11 0.26
C GLY A 836 24.56 26.69 1.68
N THR A 837 23.42 27.21 2.16
CA THR A 837 23.28 27.86 3.47
C THR A 837 22.14 27.24 4.28
N ASP A 838 22.30 27.27 5.59
CA ASP A 838 21.34 26.75 6.55
C ASP A 838 20.33 27.85 6.93
N VAL A 839 19.17 27.90 6.25
CA VAL A 839 18.21 29.01 6.33
C VAL A 839 16.78 28.62 6.68
N ASN A 840 16.33 27.44 6.25
CA ASN A 840 14.96 26.94 6.42
C ASN A 840 14.98 25.68 7.28
N LYS A 841 14.22 25.71 8.39
CA LYS A 841 14.02 24.59 9.32
C LYS A 841 12.59 24.62 9.82
N ILE A 842 12.05 23.45 10.16
CA ILE A 842 10.87 23.38 11.01
C ILE A 842 11.38 23.60 12.44
N ASP A 843 11.20 24.80 13.00
CA ASP A 843 11.51 25.11 14.40
C ASP A 843 10.22 25.54 15.10
N LEU A 844 9.66 24.61 15.87
CA LEU A 844 8.36 24.74 16.51
C LEU A 844 8.50 24.68 18.03
N THR A 845 7.91 25.65 18.70
CA THR A 845 7.64 25.60 20.13
C THR A 845 6.13 25.44 20.33
N VAL A 846 5.72 24.37 21.00
CA VAL A 846 4.32 23.98 21.23
C VAL A 846 4.12 23.83 22.73
N GLN A 847 3.31 24.67 23.36
CA GLN A 847 3.05 24.59 24.82
C GLN A 847 2.04 23.47 25.15
N GLY A 848 1.18 23.09 24.20
CA GLY A 848 0.30 21.93 24.32
C GLY A 848 0.93 20.65 23.75
N ASN A 849 0.09 19.82 23.16
CA ASN A 849 0.45 18.52 22.58
C ASN A 849 0.69 18.62 21.06
N VAL A 850 1.42 17.65 20.51
CA VAL A 850 1.55 17.45 19.06
C VAL A 850 0.99 16.09 18.69
N PHE A 851 0.04 16.07 17.76
CA PHE A 851 -0.59 14.87 17.23
C PHE A 851 -0.24 14.71 15.76
N VAL A 852 0.31 13.56 15.39
CA VAL A 852 0.59 13.18 14.00
C VAL A 852 -0.14 11.87 13.72
N ASP A 853 -1.29 11.96 13.05
CA ASP A 853 -2.13 10.81 12.73
C ASP A 853 -1.44 9.89 11.71
N LEU A 854 -1.98 8.67 11.56
CA LEU A 854 -1.59 7.77 10.49
C LEU A 854 -1.74 8.46 9.12
N ASN A 855 -0.70 8.36 8.28
CA ASN A 855 -0.55 9.07 6.99
C ASN A 855 -0.37 10.60 7.10
N GLY A 856 -0.35 11.19 8.29
CA GLY A 856 0.11 12.57 8.52
C GLY A 856 1.63 12.64 8.58
N ALA A 857 2.21 13.78 8.23
CA ALA A 857 3.67 13.91 8.17
C ALA A 857 4.23 15.27 8.62
N ILE A 858 5.32 15.23 9.40
CA ILE A 858 6.31 16.31 9.54
C ILE A 858 7.54 15.88 8.75
N ASN A 859 7.65 16.30 7.49
CA ASN A 859 8.64 15.77 6.56
C ASN A 859 9.59 16.87 6.05
N ALA A 860 10.87 16.68 6.31
CA ALA A 860 11.98 17.49 5.86
C ALA A 860 12.95 16.70 4.95
N ASP A 861 12.50 15.59 4.36
CA ASP A 861 13.32 14.72 3.52
C ASP A 861 13.84 15.48 2.29
N GLY A 862 15.13 15.32 2.01
CA GLY A 862 15.78 15.96 0.86
C GLY A 862 15.74 17.50 0.87
N ARG A 863 15.49 18.15 2.01
CA ARG A 863 15.39 19.62 2.11
C ARG A 863 16.59 20.28 2.78
N GLY A 864 17.65 19.52 3.04
CA GLY A 864 18.93 19.98 3.57
C GLY A 864 19.80 20.70 2.55
N TYR A 865 21.12 20.66 2.74
CA TYR A 865 22.04 21.34 1.83
C TYR A 865 21.93 20.81 0.40
N SER A 866 22.12 21.70 -0.57
CA SER A 866 22.20 21.35 -1.99
C SER A 866 23.37 20.39 -2.28
N SER A 867 23.38 19.78 -3.46
CA SER A 867 24.47 18.88 -3.88
C SER A 867 25.84 19.51 -3.68
N THR A 868 26.81 18.70 -3.27
CA THR A 868 28.21 19.07 -2.94
C THR A 868 28.39 20.11 -1.83
N SER A 869 27.31 20.51 -1.15
CA SER A 869 27.30 21.58 -0.15
C SER A 869 27.10 21.05 1.27
N GLY A 870 27.50 21.85 2.27
CA GLY A 870 27.37 21.55 3.70
C GLY A 870 28.69 21.12 4.36
N PRO A 871 28.78 21.15 5.70
CA PRO A 871 30.03 20.88 6.44
C PRO A 871 30.63 19.47 6.24
N GLY A 872 29.80 18.48 5.93
CA GLY A 872 30.20 17.11 5.59
C GLY A 872 30.16 16.82 4.08
N GLY A 873 29.96 17.85 3.24
CA GLY A 873 30.04 17.76 1.78
C GLY A 873 31.49 17.78 1.29
N THR A 874 31.74 17.24 0.10
CA THR A 874 33.12 16.92 -0.34
C THR A 874 33.62 17.69 -1.57
N GLY A 875 32.89 18.69 -2.06
CA GLY A 875 33.22 19.32 -3.35
C GLY A 875 33.20 18.33 -4.53
N THR A 876 34.00 18.55 -5.58
CA THR A 876 33.98 17.76 -6.83
C THR A 876 34.59 16.36 -6.67
N GLY A 877 33.76 15.32 -6.75
CA GLY A 877 34.15 13.89 -6.72
C GLY A 877 32.93 12.99 -6.51
N TYR A 878 33.05 11.67 -6.73
CA TYR A 878 31.98 10.67 -6.58
C TYR A 878 31.82 10.22 -5.11
N ARG A 879 31.06 10.97 -4.28
CA ARG A 879 31.00 10.73 -2.81
C ARG A 879 29.61 10.98 -2.21
N GLY A 880 29.27 10.22 -1.16
CA GLY A 880 28.06 10.42 -0.38
C GLY A 880 28.21 11.60 0.61
N GLY A 881 27.11 12.26 0.95
CA GLY A 881 27.10 13.30 1.99
C GLY A 881 27.30 12.72 3.39
N SER A 882 27.90 13.49 4.30
CA SER A 882 28.02 13.15 5.73
C SER A 882 27.19 14.07 6.63
N HIS A 883 26.72 13.56 7.77
CA HIS A 883 26.21 14.35 8.89
C HIS A 883 26.40 13.61 10.21
N GLY A 884 25.48 12.73 10.61
CA GLY A 884 25.62 11.92 11.83
C GLY A 884 26.54 10.73 11.64
N GLY A 885 26.55 10.16 10.43
CA GLY A 885 27.51 9.18 9.93
C GLY A 885 28.20 9.69 8.67
N ARG A 886 29.34 9.10 8.33
CA ARG A 886 30.09 9.44 7.10
C ARG A 886 29.41 8.85 5.86
N GLY A 887 29.31 9.62 4.79
CA GLY A 887 28.98 9.07 3.47
C GLY A 887 30.07 8.16 2.91
N ALA A 888 29.74 7.37 1.90
CA ALA A 888 30.69 6.53 1.18
C ALA A 888 31.70 7.34 0.34
N GLY A 889 32.83 6.74 -0.04
CA GLY A 889 33.79 7.35 -0.98
C GLY A 889 34.78 8.37 -0.38
N ASN A 890 35.14 8.24 0.91
CA ASN A 890 36.04 9.16 1.63
C ASN A 890 35.42 10.56 1.83
N SER A 891 34.23 10.56 2.40
CA SER A 891 33.42 11.75 2.67
C SER A 891 33.96 12.62 3.82
N GLY A 892 33.41 13.84 3.95
CA GLY A 892 33.75 14.75 5.05
C GLY A 892 33.36 14.18 6.42
N PRO A 893 33.89 14.75 7.52
CA PRO A 893 33.63 14.24 8.87
C PRO A 893 32.17 14.47 9.31
N CYS A 894 31.75 13.75 10.36
CA CYS A 894 30.48 14.02 11.02
C CYS A 894 30.51 15.37 11.75
N TYR A 895 29.37 16.04 11.88
CA TYR A 895 29.23 17.35 12.53
C TYR A 895 27.90 17.46 13.29
N GLY A 896 27.76 18.56 14.04
CA GLY A 896 26.54 18.86 14.80
C GLY A 896 26.47 18.11 16.14
N SER A 897 25.55 18.58 16.98
CA SER A 897 25.29 18.01 18.31
C SER A 897 24.60 16.64 18.20
N ILE A 898 24.97 15.71 19.06
CA ILE A 898 24.32 14.39 19.21
C ILE A 898 23.02 14.52 20.03
N ILE A 899 23.04 15.32 21.08
CA ILE A 899 21.93 15.41 22.05
C ILE A 899 20.95 16.57 21.77
N ALA A 900 21.34 17.51 20.93
CA ALA A 900 20.52 18.65 20.50
C ALA A 900 20.79 18.97 19.00
N PRO A 901 20.57 18.01 18.09
CA PRO A 901 20.87 18.19 16.67
C PRO A 901 19.98 19.28 16.06
N THR A 902 20.59 20.25 15.37
CA THR A 902 19.85 21.34 14.71
C THR A 902 20.26 21.56 13.26
N ASN A 903 21.25 20.82 12.77
CA ASN A 903 21.89 21.09 11.49
C ASN A 903 21.23 20.32 10.34
N LEU A 904 21.24 20.91 9.15
CA LEU A 904 20.85 20.21 7.94
C LEU A 904 21.87 19.12 7.60
N GLY A 905 21.43 18.06 6.92
CA GLY A 905 22.31 17.06 6.32
C GLY A 905 23.03 17.62 5.10
N SER A 906 24.27 17.17 4.86
CA SER A 906 25.05 17.60 3.70
C SER A 906 24.56 16.93 2.40
N GLY A 907 24.64 17.66 1.29
CA GLY A 907 24.39 17.09 -0.03
C GLY A 907 25.52 16.16 -0.47
N GLY A 908 25.15 15.06 -1.13
CA GLY A 908 26.09 14.23 -1.90
C GLY A 908 26.43 14.90 -3.23
N SER A 909 27.20 14.23 -4.07
CA SER A 909 27.64 14.82 -5.35
C SER A 909 26.50 15.20 -6.31
N GLN A 910 25.36 14.50 -6.23
CA GLN A 910 24.23 14.67 -7.15
C GLN A 910 22.87 14.77 -6.45
N ASN A 911 22.84 14.69 -5.11
CA ASN A 911 21.61 14.72 -4.33
C ASN A 911 21.75 15.64 -3.11
N VAL A 912 20.61 16.11 -2.64
CA VAL A 912 20.43 17.00 -1.49
C VAL A 912 20.44 16.22 -0.18
N GLY A 913 20.91 16.84 0.90
CA GLY A 913 20.83 16.26 2.24
C GLY A 913 19.42 16.36 2.84
N GLY A 914 19.20 15.72 3.99
CA GLY A 914 17.97 15.84 4.76
C GLY A 914 17.88 17.18 5.49
N GLY A 915 16.66 17.70 5.70
CA GLY A 915 16.40 18.97 6.35
C GLY A 915 16.55 18.92 7.88
N ALA A 916 15.92 19.86 8.58
CA ALA A 916 15.92 19.86 10.05
C ALA A 916 14.52 20.06 10.63
N VAL A 917 14.19 19.20 11.58
CA VAL A 917 12.94 19.22 12.37
C VAL A 917 13.30 19.40 13.83
N LEU A 918 12.88 20.52 14.43
CA LEU A 918 13.12 20.89 15.81
C LEU A 918 11.77 21.12 16.48
N LEU A 919 11.40 20.22 17.38
CA LEU A 919 10.13 20.25 18.12
C LEU A 919 10.44 20.42 19.61
N LYS A 920 9.99 21.54 20.18
CA LYS A 920 10.01 21.81 21.62
C LYS A 920 8.56 21.80 22.09
N ILE A 921 8.17 20.75 22.80
CA ILE A 921 6.77 20.45 23.15
C ILE A 921 6.70 20.38 24.67
N ASP A 922 5.90 21.23 25.31
CA ASP A 922 5.73 21.14 26.77
C ASP A 922 4.80 19.98 27.15
N GLY A 923 3.83 19.65 26.28
CA GLY A 923 2.94 18.49 26.40
C GLY A 923 3.48 17.19 25.79
N ILE A 924 2.57 16.36 25.29
CA ILE A 924 2.84 15.03 24.72
C ILE A 924 3.06 15.14 23.21
N LEU A 925 4.09 14.47 22.69
CA LEU A 925 4.16 14.09 21.27
C LEU A 925 3.48 12.72 21.09
N HIS A 926 2.33 12.69 20.43
CA HIS A 926 1.70 11.45 19.97
C HIS A 926 1.93 11.31 18.46
N ASN A 927 2.84 10.42 18.05
CA ASN A 927 3.18 10.20 16.65
C ASN A 927 2.79 8.79 16.17
N ASN A 928 1.77 8.70 15.33
CA ASN A 928 1.35 7.51 14.57
C ASN A 928 1.67 7.62 13.07
N GLY A 929 2.05 8.82 12.60
CA GLY A 929 2.49 9.09 11.24
C GLY A 929 4.01 9.09 11.07
N VAL A 930 4.52 10.05 10.30
CA VAL A 930 5.95 10.15 9.96
C VAL A 930 6.54 11.50 10.38
N ILE A 931 7.63 11.47 11.14
CA ILE A 931 8.51 12.61 11.39
C ILE A 931 9.86 12.28 10.76
N SER A 932 10.26 12.99 9.71
CA SER A 932 11.44 12.58 8.94
C SER A 932 12.31 13.74 8.44
N ALA A 933 13.61 13.47 8.39
CA ALA A 933 14.64 14.34 7.79
C ALA A 933 15.66 13.49 7.01
N ASN A 934 15.20 12.56 6.19
CA ASN A 934 16.04 11.65 5.42
C ASN A 934 16.79 12.36 4.29
N GLY A 935 17.94 11.81 3.89
CA GLY A 935 18.69 12.28 2.72
C GLY A 935 17.91 12.07 1.42
N GLY A 936 18.13 12.94 0.43
CA GLY A 936 17.46 12.83 -0.86
C GLY A 936 17.81 11.53 -1.59
N THR A 937 16.78 10.83 -2.06
CA THR A 937 16.85 9.61 -2.89
C THR A 937 16.64 9.94 -4.36
N SER A 938 17.46 9.41 -5.26
CA SER A 938 17.20 9.47 -6.70
C SER A 938 17.79 8.26 -7.43
N SER A 939 17.46 8.09 -8.71
CA SER A 939 18.10 7.10 -9.57
C SER A 939 19.55 7.43 -9.91
N ASN A 940 20.02 8.64 -9.56
CA ASN A 940 21.40 9.06 -9.79
C ASN A 940 22.32 8.53 -8.69
N PRO A 941 23.57 8.18 -9.02
CA PRO A 941 24.54 7.77 -8.00
C PRO A 941 24.80 8.94 -7.01
N HIS A 942 25.28 8.65 -5.81
CA HIS A 942 25.65 9.62 -4.75
C HIS A 942 24.49 10.32 -4.03
N SER A 943 24.05 9.78 -2.88
CA SER A 943 22.98 10.38 -2.06
C SER A 943 23.47 11.38 -1.02
N GLY A 944 22.55 12.23 -0.56
CA GLY A 944 22.78 13.12 0.58
C GLY A 944 22.66 12.39 1.93
N ALA A 945 23.26 13.01 2.95
CA ALA A 945 23.15 12.51 4.33
C ALA A 945 21.77 12.77 4.91
N GLY A 946 21.39 11.97 5.91
CA GLY A 946 20.27 12.33 6.80
C GLY A 946 20.53 13.65 7.54
N GLY A 947 19.46 14.39 7.81
CA GLY A 947 19.46 15.67 8.50
C GLY A 947 19.34 15.55 10.02
N SER A 948 18.58 16.45 10.64
CA SER A 948 18.34 16.47 12.10
C SER A 948 16.86 16.30 12.43
N VAL A 949 16.55 15.42 13.38
CA VAL A 949 15.27 15.41 14.08
C VAL A 949 15.54 15.57 15.57
N PHE A 950 15.15 16.70 16.15
CA PHE A 950 15.26 16.99 17.57
C PHE A 950 13.87 17.15 18.17
N VAL A 951 13.53 16.27 19.10
CA VAL A 951 12.30 16.29 19.87
C VAL A 951 12.65 16.44 21.34
N LYS A 952 12.16 17.52 21.95
CA LYS A 952 12.11 17.68 23.40
C LYS A 952 10.65 17.83 23.79
N ALA A 953 10.08 16.82 24.44
CA ALA A 953 8.66 16.74 24.77
C ALA A 953 8.44 16.59 26.29
N GLY A 954 7.26 16.93 26.80
CA GLY A 954 6.80 16.51 28.13
C GLY A 954 6.76 14.99 28.22
N ALA A 955 6.04 14.35 27.31
CA ALA A 955 5.98 12.89 27.13
C ALA A 955 5.98 12.50 25.64
N ILE A 956 6.17 11.22 25.33
CA ILE A 956 6.09 10.70 23.94
C ILE A 956 5.33 9.37 23.89
N LYS A 957 4.44 9.22 22.91
CA LYS A 957 3.58 8.06 22.66
C LYS A 957 3.33 7.82 21.16
N GLY A 958 2.76 6.67 20.83
CA GLY A 958 2.41 6.28 19.46
C GLY A 958 3.37 5.27 18.84
N PHE A 959 3.07 4.86 17.61
CA PHE A 959 3.77 3.79 16.88
C PHE A 959 4.36 4.22 15.52
N GLY A 960 4.36 5.53 15.23
CA GLY A 960 4.85 6.09 13.97
C GLY A 960 6.36 5.99 13.77
N PHE A 961 6.87 6.69 12.76
CA PHE A 961 8.29 6.70 12.41
C PHE A 961 8.94 8.03 12.76
N ILE A 962 10.14 7.99 13.37
CA ILE A 962 11.02 9.15 13.53
C ILE A 962 12.38 8.83 12.89
N THR A 963 12.69 9.47 11.77
CA THR A 963 13.80 9.03 10.90
C THR A 963 14.71 10.17 10.42
N ALA A 964 16.01 9.90 10.38
CA ALA A 964 17.01 10.77 9.75
C ALA A 964 18.04 9.89 9.01
N ASN A 965 17.59 9.01 8.14
CA ASN A 965 18.41 8.07 7.39
C ASN A 965 19.14 8.72 6.22
N GLY A 966 20.26 8.15 5.79
CA GLY A 966 20.91 8.52 4.53
C GLY A 966 20.07 8.14 3.31
N GLY A 967 20.26 8.83 2.18
CA GLY A 967 19.50 8.50 0.96
C GLY A 967 19.95 7.17 0.31
N ASN A 968 19.01 6.45 -0.29
CA ASN A 968 19.25 5.20 -1.03
C ASN A 968 19.55 5.48 -2.52
N VAL A 969 20.64 4.92 -3.06
CA VAL A 969 21.12 5.11 -4.44
C VAL A 969 21.87 3.88 -4.96
N THR A 970 22.26 3.87 -6.24
CA THR A 970 22.98 2.77 -6.91
C THR A 970 24.49 2.71 -6.63
N SER A 971 25.11 3.78 -6.11
CA SER A 971 26.50 3.77 -5.62
C SER A 971 26.79 5.01 -4.77
N SER A 972 27.76 4.92 -3.85
CA SER A 972 28.21 5.98 -2.94
C SER A 972 27.11 6.59 -2.06
N ILE A 973 26.60 5.79 -1.12
CA ILE A 973 25.49 6.16 -0.25
C ILE A 973 25.84 7.23 0.82
N GLY A 974 24.87 8.07 1.16
CA GLY A 974 24.95 9.08 2.20
C GLY A 974 24.92 8.46 3.60
N GLY A 975 25.61 9.10 4.54
CA GLY A 975 25.61 8.69 5.94
C GLY A 975 24.29 9.02 6.64
N GLY A 976 24.02 8.33 7.74
CA GLY A 976 22.87 8.65 8.59
C GLY A 976 22.97 10.04 9.22
N GLY A 977 21.84 10.58 9.65
CA GLY A 977 21.67 11.88 10.30
C GLY A 977 21.70 11.78 11.83
N ARG A 978 20.98 12.69 12.50
CA ARG A 978 20.89 12.72 13.96
C ARG A 978 19.42 12.73 14.37
N VAL A 979 19.03 11.80 15.22
CA VAL A 979 17.74 11.81 15.92
C VAL A 979 18.01 11.98 17.41
N SER A 980 17.26 12.84 18.08
CA SER A 980 17.32 13.02 19.52
C SER A 980 15.92 13.19 20.09
N VAL A 981 15.57 12.37 21.08
CA VAL A 981 14.29 12.39 21.79
C VAL A 981 14.52 12.55 23.28
N ILE A 982 14.01 13.63 23.86
CA ILE A 982 14.15 13.94 25.29
C ILE A 982 12.73 14.10 25.86
N VAL A 983 12.39 13.31 26.87
CA VAL A 983 11.17 13.52 27.68
C VAL A 983 11.49 14.29 28.96
N THR A 984 10.57 15.14 29.41
CA THR A 984 10.83 16.11 30.49
C THR A 984 9.85 16.04 31.66
N ASN A 985 8.66 15.46 31.49
CA ASN A 985 7.71 15.32 32.59
C ASN A 985 8.13 14.21 33.55
N GLN A 986 7.99 14.49 34.85
CA GLN A 986 8.37 13.54 35.89
C GLN A 986 7.63 12.19 35.71
N ASN A 987 8.38 11.09 35.83
CA ASN A 987 7.92 9.70 35.64
C ASN A 987 7.64 9.28 34.18
N GLU A 988 7.84 10.15 33.19
CA GLU A 988 7.77 9.77 31.78
C GLU A 988 9.09 9.20 31.26
N THR A 989 8.97 8.23 30.35
CA THR A 989 10.09 7.49 29.75
C THR A 989 9.91 7.37 28.24
N VAL A 990 11.01 7.40 27.49
CA VAL A 990 10.99 7.22 26.03
C VAL A 990 10.44 5.84 25.63
N SER A 991 10.50 4.84 26.52
CA SER A 991 9.94 3.49 26.28
C SER A 991 8.41 3.45 26.14
N ASN A 992 7.72 4.55 26.46
CA ASN A 992 6.29 4.70 26.20
C ASN A 992 5.99 4.88 24.70
N TYR A 993 6.98 5.32 23.92
CA TYR A 993 6.91 5.32 22.46
C TYR A 993 7.17 3.91 21.90
N LYS A 994 6.27 3.41 21.05
CA LYS A 994 6.38 2.10 20.40
C LYS A 994 6.83 2.19 18.93
N GLY A 995 6.99 3.42 18.43
CA GLY A 995 7.41 3.68 17.06
C GLY A 995 8.92 3.53 16.84
N MET A 996 9.31 3.51 15.57
CA MET A 996 10.69 3.25 15.17
C MET A 996 11.52 4.54 15.14
N LEU A 997 12.68 4.55 15.81
CA LEU A 997 13.67 5.63 15.77
C LEU A 997 14.88 5.18 14.94
N THR A 998 15.16 5.85 13.80
CA THR A 998 16.28 5.42 12.92
C THR A 998 17.14 6.57 12.41
N ALA A 999 18.44 6.29 12.30
CA ALA A 999 19.42 7.16 11.65
C ALA A 999 20.43 6.30 10.87
N TYR A 1000 19.95 5.32 10.11
CA TYR A 1000 20.77 4.41 9.32
C TYR A 1000 21.49 5.12 8.16
N ALA A 1001 22.56 4.51 7.67
CA ALA A 1001 23.09 4.86 6.36
C ALA A 1001 22.07 4.52 5.25
N GLY A 1002 22.27 5.07 4.05
CA GLY A 1002 21.51 4.61 2.88
C GLY A 1002 21.79 3.14 2.53
N VAL A 1003 21.05 2.60 1.57
CA VAL A 1003 21.25 1.24 1.02
C VAL A 1003 21.60 1.32 -0.47
N GLU A 1004 22.54 0.47 -0.90
CA GLU A 1004 22.90 0.30 -2.32
C GLU A 1004 21.83 -0.54 -3.03
N LEU A 1005 21.23 -0.02 -4.10
CA LEU A 1005 20.29 -0.76 -4.96
C LEU A 1005 21.05 -1.79 -5.83
N PRO A 1006 20.48 -2.96 -6.18
CA PRO A 1006 21.21 -4.19 -6.57
C PRO A 1006 21.81 -4.18 -8.00
N LEU A 1007 22.64 -3.19 -8.33
CA LEU A 1007 23.43 -3.06 -9.56
C LEU A 1007 24.91 -2.88 -9.18
N GLY A 1008 25.55 -3.98 -8.79
CA GLY A 1008 26.79 -3.98 -8.00
C GLY A 1008 27.97 -3.17 -8.55
N ILE A 1009 28.46 -2.23 -7.73
CA ILE A 1009 29.88 -1.92 -7.56
C ILE A 1009 30.06 -1.47 -6.10
N SER A 1010 30.59 -2.32 -5.22
CA SER A 1010 30.72 -2.02 -3.79
C SER A 1010 31.61 -0.80 -3.52
N SER A 1011 31.00 0.37 -3.37
CA SER A 1011 31.70 1.65 -3.12
C SER A 1011 31.91 1.94 -1.63
N GLY A 1012 31.70 0.93 -0.78
CA GLY A 1012 31.71 1.04 0.68
C GLY A 1012 30.41 1.64 1.18
N ASN A 1013 29.84 1.11 2.26
CA ASN A 1013 28.59 1.63 2.80
C ASN A 1013 28.85 2.92 3.58
N GLY A 1014 27.84 3.78 3.73
CA GLY A 1014 27.86 4.91 4.64
C GLY A 1014 27.89 4.43 6.10
N GLY A 1015 28.34 5.30 6.99
CA GLY A 1015 28.25 5.12 8.44
C GLY A 1015 26.85 5.48 8.95
N ALA A 1016 26.44 4.79 10.01
CA ALA A 1016 25.22 5.14 10.74
C ALA A 1016 25.33 6.52 11.39
N GLY A 1017 24.20 7.20 11.46
CA GLY A 1017 23.97 8.34 12.31
C GLY A 1017 23.81 7.95 13.78
N THR A 1018 23.25 8.85 14.59
CA THR A 1018 22.99 8.55 16.00
C THR A 1018 21.55 8.82 16.38
N VAL A 1019 21.03 7.98 17.27
CA VAL A 1019 19.75 8.17 17.95
C VAL A 1019 20.03 8.40 19.44
N TYR A 1020 19.79 9.60 19.95
CA TYR A 1020 19.87 9.90 21.38
C TYR A 1020 18.49 9.83 22.03
N THR A 1021 18.41 9.22 23.20
CA THR A 1021 17.18 9.15 24.02
C THR A 1021 17.50 9.54 25.45
N GLN A 1022 16.66 10.36 26.06
CA GLN A 1022 16.81 10.76 27.46
C GLN A 1022 15.47 10.75 28.18
N ASN A 1023 15.42 10.06 29.32
CA ASN A 1023 14.27 10.02 30.22
C ASN A 1023 14.25 11.25 31.14
N ALA A 1024 13.09 11.54 31.74
CA ALA A 1024 12.90 12.74 32.55
C ALA A 1024 13.65 12.71 33.90
N ASP A 1025 13.96 11.52 34.41
CA ASP A 1025 14.73 11.30 35.65
C ASP A 1025 16.25 11.48 35.46
N GLN A 1026 16.70 11.60 34.22
CA GLN A 1026 18.11 11.73 33.85
C GLN A 1026 18.53 13.21 33.74
N GLN A 1027 19.74 13.52 34.21
CA GLN A 1027 20.31 14.85 33.99
C GLN A 1027 20.60 15.08 32.50
N THR A 1028 20.67 16.34 32.08
CA THR A 1028 21.08 16.71 30.72
C THR A 1028 22.36 15.99 30.30
N GLY A 1029 22.28 15.28 29.17
CA GLY A 1029 23.39 14.54 28.59
C GLY A 1029 23.65 13.16 29.21
N GLN A 1030 22.81 12.68 30.14
CA GLN A 1030 22.93 11.37 30.78
C GLN A 1030 22.13 10.25 30.07
N GLY A 1031 21.52 10.56 28.93
CA GLY A 1031 20.75 9.59 28.15
C GLY A 1031 21.60 8.54 27.43
N CYS A 1032 20.94 7.77 26.56
CA CYS A 1032 21.56 6.73 25.74
C CYS A 1032 21.68 7.16 24.28
N VAL A 1033 22.88 7.01 23.71
CA VAL A 1033 23.18 7.18 22.28
C VAL A 1033 23.24 5.80 21.63
N PHE A 1034 22.29 5.50 20.76
CA PHE A 1034 22.29 4.29 19.93
C PHE A 1034 22.94 4.57 18.58
N VAL A 1035 23.82 3.68 18.17
CA VAL A 1035 24.50 3.69 16.86
C VAL A 1035 24.38 2.29 16.24
N GLY A 1036 23.38 2.12 15.38
CA GLY A 1036 23.08 0.87 14.69
C GLY A 1036 22.88 1.12 13.20
N ASN A 1037 23.27 0.15 12.35
CA ASN A 1037 23.21 0.30 10.89
C ASN A 1037 22.49 -0.87 10.20
N ASN A 1038 21.52 -1.50 10.88
CA ASN A 1038 20.67 -2.57 10.35
C ASN A 1038 21.44 -3.72 9.64
N ASN A 1039 22.65 -4.05 10.13
CA ASN A 1039 23.53 -5.09 9.59
C ASN A 1039 23.98 -4.89 8.13
N TYR A 1040 23.98 -3.66 7.60
CA TYR A 1040 24.49 -3.38 6.26
C TYR A 1040 26.02 -3.60 6.17
N ALA A 1041 26.44 -4.76 5.62
CA ALA A 1041 27.83 -5.21 5.58
C ALA A 1041 28.78 -4.26 4.79
N GLY A 1042 29.83 -3.76 5.44
CA GLY A 1042 30.81 -2.81 4.85
C GLY A 1042 30.66 -1.35 5.29
N ALA A 1043 30.04 -1.10 6.46
CA ALA A 1043 29.67 0.23 6.96
C ALA A 1043 30.85 1.19 7.17
N GLY A 1044 30.63 2.45 6.78
CA GLY A 1044 31.53 3.58 7.00
C GLY A 1044 31.56 4.02 8.47
N PHE A 1045 32.28 5.11 8.73
CA PHE A 1045 32.53 5.58 10.10
C PHE A 1045 31.39 6.44 10.65
N THR A 1046 31.06 6.26 11.92
CA THR A 1046 30.43 7.29 12.75
C THR A 1046 31.55 8.00 13.52
N ASP A 1047 31.85 9.27 13.20
CA ASP A 1047 32.94 10.00 13.86
C ASP A 1047 32.50 10.56 15.21
N VAL A 1048 33.34 10.36 16.23
CA VAL A 1048 33.23 11.03 17.52
C VAL A 1048 34.60 11.52 18.03
N PRO A 1049 34.70 12.70 18.66
CA PRO A 1049 33.65 13.71 18.66
C PRO A 1049 33.43 14.29 17.25
N SER A 1050 32.21 14.71 16.94
CA SER A 1050 31.87 15.36 15.67
C SER A 1050 32.50 16.75 15.57
N LEU A 1051 32.61 17.35 14.37
CA LEU A 1051 33.02 18.75 14.25
C LEU A 1051 32.01 19.67 14.95
N SER A 1052 32.53 20.54 15.84
CA SER A 1052 31.80 21.35 16.83
C SER A 1052 31.18 20.59 18.02
N PRO A 1053 31.94 19.73 18.74
CA PRO A 1053 31.42 19.02 19.89
C PRO A 1053 31.59 19.88 21.15
N SER A 1054 30.48 20.19 21.82
CA SER A 1054 30.56 20.56 23.23
C SER A 1054 30.78 19.28 24.06
N ALA A 1055 31.15 19.39 25.33
CA ALA A 1055 31.30 18.28 26.26
C ALA A 1055 29.97 17.52 26.58
N GLU A 1056 29.03 17.51 25.64
CA GLU A 1056 27.62 17.17 25.80
C GLU A 1056 27.34 15.70 26.11
N VAL A 1057 28.17 14.80 25.60
CA VAL A 1057 28.00 13.34 25.76
C VAL A 1057 28.88 12.74 26.86
N ARG A 1058 29.53 13.57 27.68
CA ARG A 1058 30.41 13.10 28.79
C ARG A 1058 29.70 12.27 29.86
N ARG A 1059 28.37 12.31 29.88
CA ARG A 1059 27.50 11.56 30.79
C ARG A 1059 26.67 10.51 30.06
N ALA A 1060 26.71 10.46 28.74
CA ALA A 1060 25.85 9.61 27.93
C ALA A 1060 26.43 8.20 27.82
N VAL A 1061 25.54 7.21 27.75
CA VAL A 1061 25.88 5.82 27.49
C VAL A 1061 25.81 5.57 25.98
N PHE A 1062 26.85 5.03 25.37
CA PHE A 1062 26.84 4.66 23.96
C PHE A 1062 26.53 3.17 23.80
N HIS A 1063 25.54 2.84 22.98
CA HIS A 1063 25.23 1.48 22.54
C HIS A 1063 25.53 1.36 21.05
N VAL A 1064 26.57 0.61 20.71
CA VAL A 1064 27.03 0.41 19.32
C VAL A 1064 26.67 -1.01 18.88
N ALA A 1065 25.93 -1.16 17.79
CA ALA A 1065 25.39 -2.44 17.32
C ALA A 1065 25.33 -2.54 15.78
N ASP A 1066 24.91 -3.70 15.27
CA ASP A 1066 24.46 -3.93 13.88
C ASP A 1066 25.45 -3.49 12.78
N ALA A 1067 26.66 -4.04 12.79
CA ALA A 1067 27.75 -3.78 11.84
C ALA A 1067 28.30 -2.34 11.83
N THR A 1068 28.00 -1.54 12.85
CA THR A 1068 28.48 -0.16 12.98
C THR A 1068 29.96 -0.08 13.34
N ARG A 1069 30.67 0.92 12.77
CA ARG A 1069 32.03 1.30 13.17
C ARG A 1069 32.06 2.73 13.73
N LEU A 1070 32.17 2.84 15.05
CA LEU A 1070 32.39 4.11 15.75
C LEU A 1070 33.89 4.44 15.72
N ARG A 1071 34.28 5.63 15.26
CA ARG A 1071 35.69 6.03 15.13
C ARG A 1071 35.99 7.29 15.91
N LEU A 1072 37.11 7.29 16.63
CA LEU A 1072 37.63 8.50 17.25
C LEU A 1072 38.33 9.42 16.23
N THR A 1073 38.04 10.71 16.30
CA THR A 1073 38.73 11.76 15.52
C THR A 1073 39.66 12.62 16.38
N ASP A 1074 39.45 12.63 17.70
CA ASP A 1074 40.27 13.27 18.73
C ASP A 1074 40.02 12.51 20.07
N ASN A 1075 40.70 12.91 21.13
CA ASN A 1075 40.41 12.45 22.48
C ASN A 1075 38.94 12.71 22.85
N PHE A 1076 38.28 11.67 23.35
CA PHE A 1076 36.84 11.67 23.56
C PHE A 1076 36.48 11.21 24.97
N THR A 1077 35.41 11.76 25.54
CA THR A 1077 34.93 11.40 26.87
C THR A 1077 33.45 11.08 26.82
N VAL A 1078 33.08 9.90 27.32
CA VAL A 1078 31.70 9.41 27.39
C VAL A 1078 31.33 9.04 28.83
N GLY A 1079 30.02 8.96 29.11
CA GLY A 1079 29.54 8.42 30.37
C GLY A 1079 29.86 6.93 30.48
N ASP A 1080 29.44 6.18 29.47
CA ASP A 1080 29.71 4.75 29.34
C ASP A 1080 29.65 4.29 27.88
N ILE A 1081 30.11 3.07 27.55
CA ILE A 1081 30.04 2.53 26.18
C ILE A 1081 29.94 0.99 26.15
N TRP A 1082 29.03 0.47 25.33
CA TRP A 1082 28.79 -0.96 25.13
C TRP A 1082 28.76 -1.29 23.63
N LEU A 1083 29.45 -2.36 23.24
CA LEU A 1083 29.35 -2.93 21.89
C LEU A 1083 28.43 -4.16 21.96
N LEU A 1084 27.24 -4.06 21.39
CA LEU A 1084 26.14 -5.00 21.63
C LEU A 1084 26.06 -6.14 20.60
N SER A 1085 26.85 -6.11 19.52
CA SER A 1085 26.89 -7.15 18.49
C SER A 1085 28.32 -7.54 18.12
N GLU A 1086 28.53 -8.80 17.68
CA GLU A 1086 29.87 -9.33 17.30
C GLU A 1086 30.54 -8.54 16.16
N ASN A 1087 29.73 -7.91 15.32
CA ASN A 1087 30.17 -7.12 14.17
C ASN A 1087 30.29 -5.61 14.47
N ALA A 1088 30.00 -5.16 15.70
CA ALA A 1088 30.21 -3.78 16.12
C ALA A 1088 31.69 -3.50 16.37
N LYS A 1089 32.16 -2.33 15.93
CA LYS A 1089 33.58 -1.93 16.00
C LYS A 1089 33.77 -0.56 16.64
N LEU A 1090 34.72 -0.49 17.57
CA LEU A 1090 35.27 0.76 18.11
C LEU A 1090 36.69 0.97 17.57
N ASP A 1091 36.89 1.98 16.73
CA ASP A 1091 38.20 2.36 16.20
C ASP A 1091 38.76 3.55 16.98
N LEU A 1092 39.81 3.32 17.76
CA LEU A 1092 40.40 4.37 18.59
C LEU A 1092 41.24 5.38 17.80
N ALA A 1093 41.67 5.06 16.57
CA ALA A 1093 42.44 5.98 15.72
C ALA A 1093 43.63 6.67 16.42
N GLU A 1094 44.35 5.95 17.30
CA GLU A 1094 45.46 6.47 18.14
C GLU A 1094 45.07 7.51 19.22
N ASN A 1095 43.77 7.75 19.43
CA ASN A 1095 43.24 8.68 20.43
C ASN A 1095 42.93 8.00 21.77
N THR A 1096 42.69 8.83 22.78
CA THR A 1096 42.26 8.40 24.13
C THR A 1096 40.75 8.47 24.27
N LEU A 1097 40.13 7.33 24.64
CA LEU A 1097 38.74 7.28 25.11
C LEU A 1097 38.71 7.28 26.64
N SER A 1098 38.16 8.33 27.25
CA SER A 1098 37.87 8.37 28.68
C SER A 1098 36.43 7.96 28.96
N ILE A 1099 36.22 6.95 29.80
CA ILE A 1099 34.90 6.39 30.14
C ILE A 1099 34.62 6.68 31.61
N ASN A 1100 33.57 7.46 31.90
CA ASN A 1100 33.21 7.89 33.26
C ASN A 1100 32.36 6.86 34.00
N SER A 1101 32.73 5.58 33.92
CA SER A 1101 32.04 4.47 34.57
C SER A 1101 33.06 3.49 35.19
N LYS A 1102 32.55 2.48 35.90
CA LYS A 1102 33.40 1.39 36.39
C LYS A 1102 33.79 0.48 35.21
N PRO A 1103 35.04 -0.04 35.16
CA PRO A 1103 35.46 -0.94 34.09
C PRO A 1103 34.54 -2.16 33.92
N HIS A 1104 34.15 -2.43 32.68
CA HIS A 1104 33.43 -3.64 32.26
C HIS A 1104 33.93 -4.15 30.90
N THR A 1105 33.41 -5.30 30.45
CA THR A 1105 33.76 -5.85 29.12
C THR A 1105 33.05 -5.10 28.01
N LEU A 1106 33.76 -4.88 26.89
CA LEU A 1106 33.21 -4.29 25.66
C LEU A 1106 32.75 -5.36 24.64
N LEU A 1107 32.77 -6.64 25.00
CA LEU A 1107 32.27 -7.74 24.17
C LEU A 1107 30.73 -7.70 24.04
N PRO A 1108 30.12 -8.24 22.96
CA PRO A 1108 30.73 -9.08 21.90
C PRO A 1108 31.51 -8.38 20.78
N GLY A 1109 31.52 -7.04 20.69
CA GLY A 1109 32.20 -6.33 19.58
C GLY A 1109 33.74 -6.28 19.67
N THR A 1110 34.39 -5.65 18.70
CA THR A 1110 35.87 -5.49 18.66
C THR A 1110 36.33 -4.06 18.84
N VAL A 1111 37.49 -3.90 19.49
CA VAL A 1111 38.22 -2.62 19.55
C VAL A 1111 39.41 -2.72 18.61
N ASP A 1112 39.46 -1.85 17.61
CA ASP A 1112 40.51 -1.77 16.60
C ASP A 1112 41.45 -0.57 16.91
N ASN A 1113 42.74 -0.71 16.51
CA ASN A 1113 43.79 0.33 16.55
C ASN A 1113 44.44 0.63 17.93
N TYR A 1114 45.70 1.11 17.95
CA TYR A 1114 46.60 1.27 19.12
C TYR A 1114 46.30 2.50 20.02
N GLY A 1115 45.04 2.90 20.21
CA GLY A 1115 44.67 3.97 21.14
C GLY A 1115 44.64 3.55 22.62
N VAL A 1116 44.21 4.45 23.51
CA VAL A 1116 44.15 4.19 24.97
C VAL A 1116 42.71 4.32 25.47
N ILE A 1117 42.24 3.35 26.26
CA ILE A 1117 40.98 3.45 27.01
C ILE A 1117 41.30 3.72 28.49
N ILE A 1118 40.77 4.80 29.04
CA ILE A 1118 40.90 5.18 30.45
C ILE A 1118 39.53 5.12 31.12
N TRP A 1119 39.39 4.29 32.14
CA TRP A 1119 38.20 4.26 32.98
C TRP A 1119 38.39 5.21 34.16
N VAL A 1120 37.51 6.19 34.30
CA VAL A 1120 37.58 7.24 35.32
C VAL A 1120 36.61 6.88 36.44
N SER A 1121 37.12 6.40 37.58
CA SER A 1121 36.29 6.16 38.77
C SER A 1121 36.01 7.45 39.53
N SER A 1122 34.76 7.67 39.91
CA SER A 1122 34.38 8.76 40.80
C SER A 1122 35.05 8.58 42.18
N GLY A 1123 36.07 9.40 42.48
CA GLY A 1123 36.70 9.47 43.80
C GLY A 1123 38.23 9.61 43.85
N THR A 1124 38.96 9.57 42.73
CA THR A 1124 40.43 9.64 42.77
C THR A 1124 40.95 11.08 42.73
N LEU A 1125 41.30 11.62 43.91
CA LEU A 1125 42.04 12.88 44.10
C LEU A 1125 43.46 12.75 43.50
N PHE A 1126 43.80 13.54 42.49
CA PHE A 1126 45.19 13.66 42.02
C PHE A 1126 45.99 14.51 43.02
N LYS A 1127 46.83 13.85 43.82
CA LYS A 1127 47.87 14.52 44.60
C LYS A 1127 49.04 14.85 43.66
N ILE A 1128 49.20 16.13 43.36
CA ILE A 1128 50.31 16.68 42.56
C ILE A 1128 51.65 16.34 43.22
N ARG A 1129 52.65 15.98 42.41
CA ARG A 1129 54.05 16.29 42.67
C ARG A 1129 54.55 17.23 41.60
#